data_AF-A0A9J9H9G8-F1
#
_entry.id   AF-A0A9J9H9G8-F1
#
_cell.length_a   1.000
_cell.length_b   1.000
_cell.length_c   1.000
_cell.angle_alpha   90.00
_cell.angle_beta   90.00
_cell.angle_gamma   90.00
#
_symmetry.space_group_name_H-M   'P 1'
#
loop_
_entity.id
_entity.type
_entity.pdbx_description
1 polymer ?
#
loop_
_entity_poly.entity_id
_entity_poly.type
_entity_poly.pdbx_seq_one_letter_code
_entity_poly.pdbx_strand_id
1 'polypeptide(L)'
;MKVACVGGGPAGLYFAISMKLRDPSHDITIYERNRAGDTFGWGVVFSDQTMEHLQANDPQSARTMIDELAHWDDIEVHIEDGDRKVSTRSGGHGFIGIGRKRLLNILQDRAAELGVKIEYQVEVEPDSDFLAGHDLVIAADGLNSKLRRRYEDSFQTDIDVKRNKFVWLGTHQRFDAFNFIFKNTRFGWIWAHAYQFDANTATFIVECSPETYERAGFGEMSQADTCRLCEEIFADHLGGHELMTNASHIRGSAWINFPRIICRQWSHENIILLGDAAHTAHFSIGSGTKLALEDAIKLAEVLNRPGTTTGPLAGALSEYQEERQLEVVKLQNAARNSTEWFEHLDRYLKMDPMQFTYTLLTRSQRVSHENLRMRDPAWLAELEKNLAEAAFGQPITGPVPPMFMPFRMRDMTMRNRIVMSPMAMYSAVDGVPDDFHLVHYGARALGGAGLIVTEMTCVSPEGRITPGCTGIWNDAQVEGWRRITDFVHRTPGARICMQIGHSGSKGSTRVAWEGIDKPLEVGNWPVVAPSDVAYSPENQVPVALDRAAMDAIRDQFVDATRRAEAAGFDMVEFHCGHGYLLSGFISPTQNKRTDDYGGSLENRLRYPLEIFRAMRAAWPAEKPMSVRISAHDWVGDDGVTPDEAVEIARAFKEAGVDLVDVSSGQVAKAEKPVYGRMFQVPFSDQIRNELDVATMAVGNIWEIDHVNSIIAAGRADLCAMGRPHQMDPNWTIHAAAAQQIDDAPVPVQYKSGYFQAKLNASRAGQMAVVK
;
A
#
# COMPACT_ATOMS: atom_id res chain seq x y z
N MET A 1 32.89 -10.12 -27.64
CA MET A 1 31.47 -10.34 -28.05
C MET A 1 31.04 -9.26 -29.02
N LYS A 2 30.23 -9.63 -30.02
CA LYS A 2 29.51 -8.75 -30.93
C LYS A 2 28.09 -8.53 -30.39
N VAL A 3 27.78 -7.30 -29.97
CA VAL A 3 26.55 -6.96 -29.26
C VAL A 3 25.73 -5.92 -30.04
N ALA A 4 24.44 -6.18 -30.21
CA ALA A 4 23.49 -5.22 -30.73
C ALA A 4 22.64 -4.63 -29.59
N CYS A 5 22.66 -3.31 -29.42
CA CYS A 5 21.74 -2.61 -28.55
C CYS A 5 20.63 -1.99 -29.39
N VAL A 6 19.40 -2.51 -29.28
CA VAL A 6 18.23 -1.94 -29.96
C VAL A 6 17.62 -0.89 -29.04
N GLY A 7 17.81 0.39 -29.37
CA GLY A 7 17.39 1.55 -28.58
C GLY A 7 18.57 2.37 -28.03
N GLY A 8 18.60 3.66 -28.37
CA GLY A 8 19.58 4.67 -27.93
C GLY A 8 19.13 5.49 -26.72
N GLY A 9 18.28 4.92 -25.87
CA GLY A 9 17.91 5.51 -24.58
C GLY A 9 18.96 5.26 -23.47
N PRO A 10 18.71 5.71 -22.23
CA PRO A 10 19.67 5.57 -21.13
C PRO A 10 20.12 4.12 -20.88
N ALA A 11 19.22 3.14 -20.98
CA ALA A 11 19.55 1.72 -20.80
C ALA A 11 20.58 1.23 -21.84
N GLY A 12 20.30 1.37 -23.13
CA GLY A 12 21.16 0.87 -24.21
C GLY A 12 22.50 1.59 -24.29
N LEU A 13 22.50 2.92 -24.19
CA LEU A 13 23.72 3.73 -24.17
C LEU A 13 24.61 3.39 -22.99
N TYR A 14 24.03 3.35 -21.78
CA TYR A 14 24.83 3.13 -20.59
C TYR A 14 25.33 1.69 -20.47
N PHE A 15 24.58 0.71 -20.98
CA PHE A 15 25.08 -0.66 -21.08
C PHE A 15 26.30 -0.74 -22.00
N ALA A 16 26.24 -0.09 -23.17
CA ALA A 16 27.35 -0.10 -24.12
C ALA A 16 28.62 0.54 -23.54
N ILE A 17 28.47 1.67 -22.83
CA ILE A 17 29.56 2.33 -22.07
C ILE A 17 30.12 1.36 -21.02
N SER A 18 29.25 0.81 -20.19
CA SER A 18 29.61 -0.06 -19.07
C SER A 18 30.35 -1.33 -19.52
N MET A 19 29.95 -1.90 -20.66
CA MET A 19 30.63 -3.03 -21.31
C MET A 19 32.01 -2.63 -21.85
N LYS A 20 32.11 -1.51 -22.58
CA LYS A 20 33.39 -1.04 -23.14
C LYS A 20 34.43 -0.69 -22.08
N LEU A 21 33.99 -0.17 -20.94
CA LEU A 21 34.87 0.14 -19.81
C LEU A 21 35.46 -1.11 -19.15
N ARG A 22 34.76 -2.26 -19.22
CA ARG A 22 35.21 -3.54 -18.67
C ARG A 22 36.10 -4.30 -19.65
N ASP A 23 35.71 -4.33 -20.93
CA ASP A 23 36.50 -4.92 -22.00
C ASP A 23 36.34 -4.09 -23.31
N PRO A 24 37.36 -3.32 -23.70
CA PRO A 24 37.33 -2.52 -24.92
C PRO A 24 37.18 -3.32 -26.22
N SER A 25 37.46 -4.64 -26.19
CA SER A 25 37.44 -5.52 -27.36
C SER A 25 36.04 -5.87 -27.86
N HIS A 26 34.99 -5.58 -27.10
CA HIS A 26 33.61 -5.79 -27.53
C HIS A 26 33.26 -4.97 -28.78
N ASP A 27 32.63 -5.59 -29.78
CA ASP A 27 32.08 -4.90 -30.96
C ASP A 27 30.61 -4.57 -30.66
N ILE A 28 30.31 -3.32 -30.31
CA ILE A 28 28.97 -2.91 -29.87
C ILE A 28 28.40 -1.89 -30.85
N THR A 29 27.20 -2.17 -31.34
CA THR A 29 26.43 -1.26 -32.20
C THR A 29 25.08 -0.96 -31.56
N ILE A 30 24.76 0.33 -31.43
CA ILE A 30 23.46 0.83 -30.98
C ILE A 30 22.64 1.20 -32.21
N TYR A 31 21.45 0.62 -32.32
CA TYR A 31 20.47 0.95 -33.37
C TYR A 31 19.38 1.83 -32.76
N GLU A 32 19.30 3.10 -33.20
CA GLU A 32 18.31 4.09 -32.75
C GLU A 32 17.35 4.41 -33.89
N ARG A 33 16.05 4.27 -33.63
CA ARG A 33 15.00 4.50 -34.63
C ARG A 33 14.80 5.98 -34.97
N ASN A 34 15.12 6.87 -34.03
CA ASN A 34 14.94 8.31 -34.18
C ASN A 34 16.21 8.99 -34.73
N ARG A 35 16.12 10.29 -35.02
CA ARG A 35 17.29 11.08 -35.44
C ARG A 35 18.17 11.40 -34.24
N ALA A 36 19.44 11.70 -34.51
CA ALA A 36 20.33 12.20 -33.48
C ALA A 36 19.76 13.47 -32.82
N GLY A 37 19.66 13.46 -31.48
CA GLY A 37 19.13 14.57 -30.70
C GLY A 37 17.61 14.59 -30.51
N ASP A 38 16.85 13.65 -31.10
CA ASP A 38 15.43 13.46 -30.81
C ASP A 38 15.27 12.81 -29.42
N THR A 39 14.42 13.40 -28.57
CA THR A 39 14.06 12.82 -27.27
C THR A 39 12.64 13.22 -26.88
N PHE A 40 12.03 12.40 -26.04
CA PHE A 40 10.71 12.63 -25.45
C PHE A 40 10.84 13.01 -23.98
N GLY A 41 10.09 14.01 -23.53
CA GLY A 41 10.13 14.48 -22.15
C GLY A 41 11.31 15.42 -21.86
N TRP A 42 11.31 16.01 -20.67
CA TRP A 42 12.15 17.14 -20.31
C TRP A 42 13.22 16.76 -19.27
N GLY A 43 12.99 16.99 -17.99
CA GLY A 43 13.96 16.72 -16.92
C GLY A 43 13.78 15.36 -16.26
N VAL A 44 14.87 14.68 -15.93
CA VAL A 44 14.87 13.46 -15.11
C VAL A 44 15.48 13.74 -13.74
N VAL A 45 15.04 13.00 -12.73
CA VAL A 45 15.49 13.15 -11.35
C VAL A 45 16.28 11.92 -10.92
N PHE A 46 17.36 12.13 -10.18
CA PHE A 46 18.21 11.09 -9.60
C PHE A 46 18.25 11.18 -8.08
N SER A 47 18.61 10.06 -7.44
CA SER A 47 19.00 10.02 -6.03
C SER A 47 20.51 10.02 -5.90
N ASP A 48 21.04 10.50 -4.76
CA ASP A 48 22.49 10.48 -4.46
C ASP A 48 23.11 9.09 -4.66
N GLN A 49 22.45 8.04 -4.16
CA GLN A 49 22.89 6.65 -4.36
C GLN A 49 23.04 6.26 -5.84
N THR A 50 22.17 6.78 -6.72
CA THR A 50 22.28 6.50 -8.16
C THR A 50 23.56 7.15 -8.70
N MET A 51 23.86 8.36 -8.26
CA MET A 51 25.10 9.06 -8.64
C MET A 51 26.34 8.36 -8.13
N GLU A 52 26.32 7.78 -6.92
CA GLU A 52 27.43 6.95 -6.40
C GLU A 52 27.68 5.72 -7.28
N HIS A 53 26.63 5.01 -7.70
CA HIS A 53 26.75 3.87 -8.62
C HIS A 53 27.30 4.29 -9.99
N LEU A 54 26.85 5.42 -10.53
CA LEU A 54 27.38 5.97 -11.77
C LEU A 54 28.85 6.37 -11.63
N GLN A 55 29.23 6.99 -10.51
CA GLN A 55 30.60 7.39 -10.22
C GLN A 55 31.54 6.18 -10.10
N ALA A 56 31.08 5.09 -9.49
CA ALA A 56 31.85 3.85 -9.39
C ALA A 56 32.04 3.15 -10.75
N ASN A 57 31.04 3.26 -11.63
CA ASN A 57 31.04 2.57 -12.93
C ASN A 57 31.72 3.37 -14.06
N ASP A 58 31.39 4.65 -14.21
CA ASP A 58 31.97 5.57 -15.18
C ASP A 58 32.23 6.96 -14.56
N PRO A 59 33.38 7.13 -13.88
CA PRO A 59 33.74 8.38 -13.21
C PRO A 59 33.70 9.63 -14.10
N GLN A 60 33.96 9.47 -15.41
CA GLN A 60 34.02 10.60 -16.34
C GLN A 60 32.63 11.14 -16.64
N SER A 61 31.69 10.26 -17.06
CA SER A 61 30.32 10.68 -17.30
C SER A 61 29.64 11.17 -16.02
N ALA A 62 29.88 10.50 -14.89
CA ALA A 62 29.34 10.91 -13.60
C ALA A 62 29.78 12.33 -13.22
N ARG A 63 31.06 12.67 -13.39
CA ARG A 63 31.57 14.03 -13.16
C ARG A 63 30.88 15.07 -14.05
N THR A 64 30.77 14.80 -15.36
CA THR A 64 30.08 15.72 -16.28
C THR A 64 28.61 15.89 -15.92
N MET A 65 27.94 14.82 -15.48
CA MET A 65 26.58 14.94 -14.98
C MET A 65 26.54 15.84 -13.74
N ILE A 66 27.33 15.54 -12.71
CA ILE A 66 27.42 16.28 -11.42
C ILE A 66 27.63 17.77 -11.62
N ASP A 67 28.55 18.16 -12.49
CA ASP A 67 28.87 19.57 -12.76
C ASP A 67 27.68 20.35 -13.36
N GLU A 68 26.66 19.65 -13.87
CA GLU A 68 25.50 20.23 -14.57
C GLU A 68 24.15 19.94 -13.88
N LEU A 69 24.14 19.33 -12.69
CA LEU A 69 22.90 18.99 -11.98
C LEU A 69 22.24 20.22 -11.37
N ALA A 70 20.92 20.32 -11.54
CA ALA A 70 20.09 21.20 -10.73
C ALA A 70 19.81 20.51 -9.39
N HIS A 71 20.02 21.21 -8.29
CA HIS A 71 19.76 20.71 -6.95
C HIS A 71 18.64 21.51 -6.29
N TRP A 72 17.71 20.81 -5.67
CA TRP A 72 16.67 21.39 -4.82
C TRP A 72 16.32 20.40 -3.72
N ASP A 73 15.83 20.90 -2.59
CA ASP A 73 15.59 20.07 -1.40
C ASP A 73 14.11 19.98 -1.02
N ASP A 74 13.35 21.03 -1.34
CA ASP A 74 11.98 21.19 -0.89
C ASP A 74 10.96 20.52 -1.83
N ILE A 75 9.86 20.07 -1.23
CA ILE A 75 8.61 19.78 -1.91
C ILE A 75 7.61 20.84 -1.48
N GLU A 76 6.96 21.47 -2.46
CA GLU A 76 5.86 22.39 -2.21
C GLU A 76 4.57 21.84 -2.81
N VAL A 77 3.50 21.85 -2.02
CA VAL A 77 2.18 21.36 -2.41
C VAL A 77 1.20 22.51 -2.38
N HIS A 78 0.58 22.78 -3.52
CA HIS A 78 -0.46 23.80 -3.69
C HIS A 78 -1.80 23.11 -3.91
N ILE A 79 -2.82 23.52 -3.16
CA ILE A 79 -4.20 23.03 -3.31
C ILE A 79 -5.09 24.25 -3.53
N GLU A 80 -5.72 24.31 -4.71
CA GLU A 80 -6.63 25.37 -5.10
C GLU A 80 -8.03 24.83 -5.41
N ASP A 81 -9.01 25.23 -4.61
CA ASP A 81 -10.42 24.90 -4.78
C ASP A 81 -11.28 26.15 -4.65
N GLY A 82 -11.68 26.73 -5.79
CA GLY A 82 -12.35 28.03 -5.84
C GLY A 82 -11.48 29.13 -5.22
N ASP A 83 -12.00 29.82 -4.20
CA ASP A 83 -11.28 30.88 -3.49
C ASP A 83 -10.27 30.34 -2.45
N ARG A 84 -10.33 29.05 -2.12
CA ARG A 84 -9.40 28.42 -1.17
C ARG A 84 -8.10 28.08 -1.89
N LYS A 85 -7.04 28.82 -1.60
CA LYS A 85 -5.67 28.55 -2.07
C LYS A 85 -4.75 28.32 -0.86
N VAL A 86 -4.22 27.12 -0.72
CA VAL A 86 -3.30 26.77 0.38
C VAL A 86 -2.03 26.19 -0.20
N SER A 87 -0.89 26.60 0.32
CA SER A 87 0.40 25.97 0.05
C SER A 87 1.05 25.45 1.33
N THR A 88 1.74 24.32 1.21
CA THR A 88 2.56 23.75 2.29
C THR A 88 3.90 23.34 1.72
N ARG A 89 4.99 23.68 2.39
CA ARG A 89 6.35 23.32 1.99
C ARG A 89 6.99 22.42 3.03
N SER A 90 7.60 21.32 2.58
CA SER A 90 8.38 20.40 3.40
C SER A 90 9.78 20.25 2.81
N GLY A 91 10.81 20.37 3.62
CA GLY A 91 12.22 20.29 3.24
C GLY A 91 12.86 18.91 3.47
N GLY A 92 14.17 18.82 3.24
CA GLY A 92 14.99 17.64 3.52
C GLY A 92 14.74 16.44 2.59
N HIS A 93 14.12 16.64 1.43
CA HIS A 93 13.81 15.55 0.50
C HIS A 93 15.00 15.19 -0.39
N GLY A 94 15.80 16.18 -0.77
CA GLY A 94 17.00 16.05 -1.59
C GLY A 94 16.69 15.54 -3.01
N PHE A 95 16.76 16.43 -3.99
CA PHE A 95 16.56 16.11 -5.39
C PHE A 95 17.67 16.65 -6.27
N ILE A 96 17.90 15.89 -7.33
CA ILE A 96 18.91 16.17 -8.33
C ILE A 96 18.29 15.99 -9.71
N GLY A 97 18.30 17.03 -10.53
CA GLY A 97 17.73 17.02 -11.88
C GLY A 97 18.75 17.23 -12.97
N ILE A 98 18.52 16.60 -14.13
CA ILE A 98 19.22 16.93 -15.38
C ILE A 98 18.23 16.90 -16.55
N GLY A 99 18.45 17.74 -17.56
CA GLY A 99 17.73 17.65 -18.82
C GLY A 99 17.97 16.30 -19.49
N ARG A 100 16.91 15.57 -19.84
CA ARG A 100 16.99 14.25 -20.50
C ARG A 100 17.77 14.31 -21.80
N LYS A 101 17.57 15.37 -22.60
CA LYS A 101 18.35 15.60 -23.81
C LYS A 101 19.85 15.72 -23.51
N ARG A 102 20.19 16.47 -22.45
CA ARG A 102 21.59 16.66 -22.05
C ARG A 102 22.20 15.36 -21.54
N LEU A 103 21.47 14.60 -20.72
CA LEU A 103 21.86 13.26 -20.28
C LEU A 103 22.19 12.37 -21.49
N LEU A 104 21.29 12.28 -22.47
CA LEU A 104 21.52 11.47 -23.67
C LEU A 104 22.75 11.93 -24.45
N ASN A 105 22.96 13.24 -24.60
CA ASN A 105 24.16 13.76 -25.28
C ASN A 105 25.44 13.34 -24.54
N ILE A 106 25.50 13.48 -23.21
CA ILE A 106 26.66 13.04 -22.41
C ILE A 106 26.95 11.56 -22.66
N LEU A 107 25.90 10.72 -22.64
CA LEU A 107 26.04 9.29 -22.87
C LEU A 107 26.42 8.94 -24.32
N GLN A 108 25.89 9.66 -25.32
CA GLN A 108 26.24 9.47 -26.73
C GLN A 108 27.69 9.86 -27.01
N ASP A 109 28.12 11.01 -26.50
CA ASP A 109 29.51 11.48 -26.60
C ASP A 109 30.45 10.46 -25.96
N ARG A 110 30.10 9.99 -24.75
CA ARG A 110 30.89 8.97 -24.05
C ARG A 110 30.95 7.64 -24.79
N ALA A 111 29.83 7.17 -25.33
CA ALA A 111 29.78 5.93 -26.09
C ALA A 111 30.66 6.02 -27.35
N ALA A 112 30.62 7.16 -28.05
CA ALA A 112 31.48 7.43 -29.21
C ALA A 112 32.97 7.47 -28.83
N GLU A 113 33.34 8.12 -27.73
CA GLU A 113 34.72 8.12 -27.19
C GLU A 113 35.26 6.70 -26.95
N LEU A 114 34.40 5.80 -26.48
CA LEU A 114 34.73 4.40 -26.20
C LEU A 114 34.64 3.50 -27.44
N GLY A 115 34.39 4.06 -28.62
CA GLY A 115 34.33 3.34 -29.89
C GLY A 115 33.08 2.48 -30.06
N VAL A 116 31.96 2.84 -29.42
CA VAL A 116 30.65 2.26 -29.70
C VAL A 116 30.12 2.85 -31.00
N LYS A 117 29.59 2.01 -31.89
CA LYS A 117 28.94 2.46 -33.13
C LYS A 117 27.49 2.83 -32.83
N ILE A 118 27.00 3.96 -33.34
CA ILE A 118 25.60 4.37 -33.19
C ILE A 118 25.02 4.61 -34.58
N GLU A 119 24.00 3.84 -34.93
CA GLU A 119 23.26 3.95 -36.19
C GLU A 119 21.89 4.56 -35.92
N TYR A 120 21.67 5.78 -36.40
CA TYR A 120 20.41 6.51 -36.26
C TYR A 120 19.47 6.22 -37.43
N GLN A 121 18.18 6.43 -37.20
CA GLN A 121 17.11 6.16 -38.15
C GLN A 121 17.09 4.70 -38.65
N VAL A 122 17.53 3.78 -37.81
CA VAL A 122 17.47 2.34 -38.07
C VAL A 122 16.44 1.73 -37.12
N GLU A 123 15.34 1.26 -37.69
CA GLU A 123 14.37 0.45 -36.96
C GLU A 123 14.68 -1.03 -37.17
N VAL A 124 15.01 -1.72 -36.08
CA VAL A 124 15.32 -3.15 -36.11
C VAL A 124 14.04 -3.97 -36.14
N GLU A 125 13.92 -4.85 -37.13
CA GLU A 125 12.90 -5.88 -37.15
C GLU A 125 13.39 -7.14 -36.41
N PRO A 126 12.56 -7.78 -35.58
CA PRO A 126 12.95 -8.93 -34.77
C PRO A 126 12.95 -10.22 -35.60
N ASP A 127 13.72 -10.26 -36.69
CA ASP A 127 13.89 -11.44 -37.53
C ASP A 127 15.08 -12.31 -37.11
N SER A 128 15.07 -13.58 -37.56
CA SER A 128 16.08 -14.57 -37.17
C SER A 128 17.49 -14.25 -37.66
N ASP A 129 17.61 -13.54 -38.79
CA ASP A 129 18.88 -13.24 -39.42
C ASP A 129 19.63 -12.15 -38.63
N PHE A 130 18.90 -11.14 -38.14
CA PHE A 130 19.45 -10.14 -37.23
C PHE A 130 19.96 -10.75 -35.93
N LEU A 131 19.17 -11.65 -35.32
CA LEU A 131 19.53 -12.32 -34.07
C LEU A 131 20.76 -13.22 -34.24
N ALA A 132 20.81 -14.03 -35.30
CA ALA A 132 21.94 -14.91 -35.59
C ALA A 132 23.25 -14.14 -35.89
N GLY A 133 23.14 -12.88 -36.31
CA GLY A 133 24.27 -12.02 -36.61
C GLY A 133 25.02 -11.47 -35.38
N HIS A 134 24.54 -11.71 -34.16
CA HIS A 134 25.07 -11.13 -32.92
C HIS A 134 25.19 -12.17 -31.81
N ASP A 135 26.20 -12.03 -30.94
CA ASP A 135 26.37 -12.90 -29.76
C ASP A 135 25.31 -12.59 -28.70
N LEU A 136 24.89 -11.32 -28.61
CA LEU A 136 23.92 -10.81 -27.64
C LEU A 136 23.13 -9.64 -28.25
N VAL A 137 21.82 -9.61 -28.01
CA VAL A 137 20.92 -8.54 -28.41
C VAL A 137 20.28 -7.94 -27.16
N ILE A 138 20.54 -6.66 -26.90
CA ILE A 138 19.91 -5.89 -25.83
C ILE A 138 18.67 -5.21 -26.39
N ALA A 139 17.49 -5.61 -25.92
CA ALA A 139 16.24 -4.91 -26.21
C ALA A 139 16.06 -3.77 -25.19
N ALA A 140 16.49 -2.57 -25.58
CA ALA A 140 16.43 -1.34 -24.78
C ALA A 140 15.57 -0.25 -25.46
N ASP A 141 14.66 -0.65 -26.35
CA ASP A 141 13.84 0.22 -27.20
C ASP A 141 12.55 0.71 -26.54
N GLY A 142 12.45 0.50 -25.22
CA GLY A 142 11.50 1.14 -24.31
C GLY A 142 10.10 0.53 -24.29
N LEU A 143 9.12 1.37 -23.91
CA LEU A 143 7.72 0.98 -23.69
C LEU A 143 7.10 0.24 -24.88
N ASN A 144 7.49 0.60 -26.11
CA ASN A 144 6.97 0.05 -27.36
C ASN A 144 7.93 -0.97 -28.01
N SER A 145 8.64 -1.77 -27.20
CA SER A 145 9.63 -2.71 -27.69
C SER A 145 9.07 -3.70 -28.72
N LYS A 146 9.63 -3.72 -29.93
CA LYS A 146 9.25 -4.70 -30.98
C LYS A 146 9.74 -6.10 -30.64
N LEU A 147 10.95 -6.20 -30.07
CA LEU A 147 11.54 -7.47 -29.64
C LEU A 147 10.72 -8.12 -28.54
N ARG A 148 10.31 -7.36 -27.50
CA ARG A 148 9.42 -7.90 -26.45
C ARG A 148 8.12 -8.42 -27.06
N ARG A 149 7.47 -7.63 -27.92
CA ARG A 149 6.18 -8.00 -28.53
C ARG A 149 6.28 -9.26 -29.39
N ARG A 150 7.39 -9.44 -30.10
CA ARG A 150 7.59 -10.61 -30.98
C ARG A 150 7.70 -11.93 -30.21
N TYR A 151 8.25 -11.88 -29.01
CA TYR A 151 8.50 -13.04 -28.14
C TYR A 151 7.76 -12.93 -26.80
N GLU A 152 6.55 -12.35 -26.83
CA GLU A 152 5.77 -12.00 -25.64
C GLU A 152 5.53 -13.19 -24.70
N ASP A 153 5.21 -14.36 -25.27
CA ASP A 153 4.99 -15.61 -24.55
C ASP A 153 6.25 -16.06 -23.79
N SER A 154 7.44 -15.92 -24.39
CA SER A 154 8.72 -16.27 -23.78
C SER A 154 9.05 -15.36 -22.60
N PHE A 155 8.79 -14.05 -22.75
CA PHE A 155 9.05 -13.06 -21.69
C PHE A 155 7.98 -13.05 -20.61
N GLN A 156 6.82 -13.70 -20.85
CA GLN A 156 5.66 -13.70 -19.98
C GLN A 156 5.27 -12.26 -19.60
N THR A 157 5.06 -11.45 -20.64
CA THR A 157 4.79 -10.03 -20.49
C THR A 157 3.37 -9.79 -19.96
N ASP A 158 3.27 -8.90 -18.99
CA ASP A 158 2.02 -8.38 -18.44
C ASP A 158 2.03 -6.84 -18.57
N ILE A 159 1.07 -6.30 -19.33
CA ILE A 159 0.90 -4.86 -19.55
C ILE A 159 -0.46 -4.41 -18.97
N ASP A 160 -0.41 -3.56 -17.94
CA ASP A 160 -1.55 -2.71 -17.52
C ASP A 160 -1.48 -1.39 -18.26
N VAL A 161 -2.60 -0.85 -18.65
CA VAL A 161 -2.69 0.57 -18.99
C VAL A 161 -3.35 1.29 -17.82
N LYS A 162 -2.60 2.15 -17.14
CA LYS A 162 -3.07 2.87 -15.95
C LYS A 162 -4.11 3.94 -16.32
N ARG A 163 -5.04 4.20 -15.41
CA ARG A 163 -6.28 4.95 -15.62
C ARG A 163 -6.03 6.40 -16.01
N ASN A 164 -5.19 7.11 -15.26
CA ASN A 164 -5.01 8.55 -15.44
C ASN A 164 -4.32 8.88 -16.76
N LYS A 165 -4.68 10.04 -17.31
CA LYS A 165 -4.08 10.64 -18.50
C LYS A 165 -3.04 11.66 -18.05
N PHE A 166 -1.89 11.70 -18.72
CA PHE A 166 -0.89 12.73 -18.49
C PHE A 166 -0.25 13.24 -19.79
N VAL A 167 0.29 14.45 -19.73
CA VAL A 167 1.11 15.07 -20.76
C VAL A 167 2.37 15.66 -20.14
N TRP A 168 3.52 15.47 -20.79
CA TRP A 168 4.81 15.94 -20.30
C TRP A 168 5.26 17.19 -21.07
N LEU A 169 5.19 18.35 -20.41
CA LEU A 169 5.54 19.65 -20.97
C LEU A 169 6.81 20.20 -20.30
N GLY A 170 7.34 21.27 -20.88
CA GLY A 170 8.44 22.06 -20.33
C GLY A 170 8.05 23.53 -20.22
N THR A 171 8.77 24.30 -19.45
CA THR A 171 8.54 25.75 -19.31
C THR A 171 9.83 26.48 -18.98
N HIS A 172 9.84 27.80 -19.24
CA HIS A 172 10.88 28.70 -18.78
C HIS A 172 10.61 29.27 -17.38
N GLN A 173 9.43 28.99 -16.80
CA GLN A 173 9.19 29.25 -15.38
C GLN A 173 10.21 28.48 -14.54
N ARG A 174 10.70 29.13 -13.48
CA ARG A 174 11.66 28.54 -12.55
C ARG A 174 10.97 28.10 -11.27
N PHE A 175 11.40 26.96 -10.75
CA PHE A 175 10.92 26.42 -9.49
C PHE A 175 12.11 26.15 -8.57
N ASP A 176 12.03 26.61 -7.33
CA ASP A 176 13.05 26.39 -6.29
C ASP A 176 12.78 25.11 -5.45
N ALA A 177 11.65 24.45 -5.72
CA ALA A 177 11.18 23.23 -5.06
C ALA A 177 10.54 22.27 -6.08
N PHE A 178 10.34 21.02 -5.71
CA PHE A 178 9.45 20.12 -6.43
C PHE A 178 8.01 20.52 -6.12
N ASN A 179 7.30 21.08 -7.09
CA ASN A 179 5.95 21.56 -6.94
C ASN A 179 4.92 20.50 -7.35
N PHE A 180 3.99 20.18 -6.45
CA PHE A 180 2.73 19.52 -6.77
C PHE A 180 1.63 20.57 -6.72
N ILE A 181 0.97 20.81 -7.84
CA ILE A 181 -0.05 21.87 -7.96
C ILE A 181 -1.39 21.21 -8.29
N PHE A 182 -2.32 21.19 -7.34
CA PHE A 182 -3.66 20.62 -7.52
C PHE A 182 -4.68 21.75 -7.70
N LYS A 183 -5.43 21.74 -8.80
CA LYS A 183 -6.47 22.73 -9.09
C LYS A 183 -7.81 22.06 -9.36
N ASN A 184 -8.84 22.47 -8.64
CA ASN A 184 -10.21 22.17 -8.99
C ASN A 184 -10.69 23.18 -10.04
N THR A 185 -11.09 22.70 -11.21
CA THR A 185 -11.50 23.53 -12.34
C THR A 185 -12.95 23.27 -12.71
N ARG A 186 -13.48 24.03 -13.69
CA ARG A 186 -14.78 23.73 -14.31
C ARG A 186 -14.87 22.32 -14.93
N PHE A 187 -13.73 21.66 -15.17
CA PHE A 187 -13.65 20.31 -15.71
C PHE A 187 -13.44 19.24 -14.64
N GLY A 188 -13.27 19.62 -13.37
CA GLY A 188 -12.83 18.74 -12.28
C GLY A 188 -11.37 18.97 -11.90
N TRP A 189 -10.84 18.07 -11.07
CA TRP A 189 -9.47 18.16 -10.57
C TRP A 189 -8.44 17.82 -11.65
N ILE A 190 -7.46 18.70 -11.79
CA ILE A 190 -6.27 18.58 -12.64
C ILE A 190 -5.06 18.99 -11.82
N TRP A 191 -3.93 18.33 -12.02
CA TRP A 191 -2.73 18.65 -11.26
C TRP A 191 -1.47 18.65 -12.12
N ALA A 192 -0.44 19.32 -11.61
CA ALA A 192 0.86 19.42 -12.25
C ALA A 192 2.00 19.00 -11.31
N HIS A 193 2.99 18.32 -11.87
CA HIS A 193 4.26 18.03 -11.22
C HIS A 193 5.32 18.90 -11.91
N ALA A 194 5.86 19.88 -11.18
CA ALA A 194 6.77 20.87 -11.73
C ALA A 194 8.09 20.93 -10.97
N TYR A 195 9.20 20.83 -11.68
CA TYR A 195 10.54 20.84 -11.07
C TYR A 195 11.61 21.30 -12.04
N GLN A 196 12.62 21.98 -11.53
CA GLN A 196 13.77 22.46 -12.29
C GLN A 196 14.63 21.28 -12.77
N PHE A 197 15.27 21.37 -13.93
CA PHE A 197 16.28 20.37 -14.33
C PHE A 197 17.52 20.95 -15.01
N ASP A 198 17.53 22.25 -15.32
CA ASP A 198 18.71 23.02 -15.71
C ASP A 198 18.56 24.48 -15.28
N ALA A 199 19.44 25.39 -15.70
CA ALA A 199 19.41 26.79 -15.27
C ALA A 199 18.19 27.60 -15.80
N ASN A 200 17.59 27.20 -16.92
CA ASN A 200 16.67 28.05 -17.69
C ASN A 200 15.33 27.37 -18.00
N THR A 201 15.17 26.09 -17.66
CA THR A 201 13.96 25.32 -17.96
C THR A 201 13.58 24.36 -16.84
N ALA A 202 12.28 24.11 -16.74
CA ALA A 202 11.66 23.21 -15.80
C ALA A 202 10.73 22.22 -16.50
N THR A 203 10.56 21.06 -15.87
CA THR A 203 9.56 20.07 -16.24
C THR A 203 8.21 20.53 -15.74
N PHE A 204 7.15 20.28 -16.51
CA PHE A 204 5.76 20.52 -16.14
C PHE A 204 4.89 19.36 -16.65
N ILE A 205 4.67 18.33 -15.82
CA ILE A 205 3.82 17.19 -16.17
C ILE A 205 2.41 17.48 -15.68
N VAL A 206 1.44 17.49 -16.59
CA VAL A 206 0.03 17.68 -16.23
C VAL A 206 -0.67 16.32 -16.25
N GLU A 207 -1.46 16.03 -15.23
CA GLU A 207 -2.18 14.77 -15.07
C GLU A 207 -3.63 15.02 -14.61
N CYS A 208 -4.56 14.18 -15.08
CA CYS A 208 -5.94 14.17 -14.62
C CYS A 208 -6.63 12.82 -14.82
N SER A 209 -7.80 12.66 -14.22
CA SER A 209 -8.65 11.49 -14.42
C SER A 209 -9.23 11.45 -15.85
N PRO A 210 -9.65 10.27 -16.37
CA PRO A 210 -10.32 10.16 -17.66
C PRO A 210 -11.54 11.08 -17.80
N GLU A 211 -12.32 11.24 -16.73
CA GLU A 211 -13.54 12.05 -16.75
C GLU A 211 -13.21 13.54 -16.86
N THR A 212 -12.17 14.01 -16.17
CA THR A 212 -11.68 15.39 -16.33
C THR A 212 -11.10 15.59 -17.73
N TYR A 213 -10.36 14.60 -18.24
CA TYR A 213 -9.78 14.63 -19.59
C TYR A 213 -10.85 14.77 -20.68
N GLU A 214 -11.92 13.98 -20.59
CA GLU A 214 -13.06 14.02 -21.51
C GLU A 214 -13.82 15.34 -21.42
N ARG A 215 -14.15 15.80 -20.20
CA ARG A 215 -14.86 17.09 -20.00
C ARG A 215 -14.06 18.29 -20.50
N ALA A 216 -12.74 18.25 -20.39
CA ALA A 216 -11.85 19.28 -20.91
C ALA A 216 -11.70 19.22 -22.44
N GLY A 217 -12.02 18.08 -23.08
CA GLY A 217 -11.88 17.89 -24.53
C GLY A 217 -10.43 17.73 -25.01
N PHE A 218 -9.50 17.33 -24.13
CA PHE A 218 -8.07 17.22 -24.45
C PHE A 218 -7.76 16.19 -25.56
N GLY A 219 -8.66 15.23 -25.82
CA GLY A 219 -8.50 14.26 -26.90
C GLY A 219 -8.58 14.86 -28.30
N GLU A 220 -9.35 15.92 -28.47
CA GLU A 220 -9.60 16.59 -29.75
C GLU A 220 -8.70 17.81 -29.96
N MET A 221 -7.96 18.22 -28.93
CA MET A 221 -7.10 19.40 -28.96
C MET A 221 -5.78 19.14 -29.69
N SER A 222 -5.32 20.14 -30.44
CA SER A 222 -3.92 20.14 -30.87
C SER A 222 -2.99 20.27 -29.67
N GLN A 223 -1.71 19.93 -29.83
CA GLN A 223 -0.73 20.11 -28.75
C GLN A 223 -0.61 21.59 -28.34
N ALA A 224 -0.74 22.53 -29.29
CA ALA A 224 -0.72 23.96 -29.01
C ALA A 224 -1.97 24.43 -28.25
N ASP A 225 -3.15 23.88 -28.57
CA ASP A 225 -4.37 24.14 -27.81
C ASP A 225 -4.26 23.58 -26.38
N THR A 226 -3.67 22.39 -26.23
CA THR A 226 -3.40 21.79 -24.92
C THR A 226 -2.48 22.69 -24.09
N CYS A 227 -1.37 23.17 -24.64
CA CYS A 227 -0.47 24.10 -23.94
C CYS A 227 -1.21 25.35 -23.49
N ARG A 228 -1.96 26.01 -24.38
CA ARG A 228 -2.73 27.22 -24.05
C ARG A 228 -3.74 26.98 -22.93
N LEU A 229 -4.50 25.89 -22.97
CA LEU A 229 -5.45 25.60 -21.91
C LEU A 229 -4.75 25.29 -20.58
N CYS A 230 -3.64 24.56 -20.60
CA CYS A 230 -2.84 24.33 -19.39
C CYS A 230 -2.23 25.64 -18.86
N GLU A 231 -1.77 26.54 -19.73
CA GLU A 231 -1.29 27.88 -19.35
C GLU A 231 -2.39 28.70 -18.67
N GLU A 232 -3.62 28.66 -19.18
CA GLU A 232 -4.77 29.31 -18.55
C GLU A 232 -5.08 28.71 -17.17
N ILE A 233 -5.09 27.39 -17.05
CA ILE A 233 -5.38 26.69 -15.79
C ILE A 233 -4.32 27.02 -14.73
N PHE A 234 -3.04 26.99 -15.10
CA PHE A 234 -1.91 27.15 -14.19
C PHE A 234 -1.25 28.54 -14.24
N ALA A 235 -1.95 29.56 -14.76
CA ALA A 235 -1.41 30.91 -14.97
C ALA A 235 -0.72 31.50 -13.73
N ASP A 236 -1.33 31.33 -12.55
CA ASP A 236 -0.80 31.81 -11.26
C ASP A 236 0.56 31.21 -10.89
N HIS A 237 0.87 30.00 -11.39
CA HIS A 237 2.12 29.29 -11.12
C HIS A 237 3.16 29.46 -12.22
N LEU A 238 2.74 29.83 -13.43
CA LEU A 238 3.62 29.97 -14.59
C LEU A 238 4.20 31.38 -14.74
N GLY A 239 3.68 32.38 -14.02
CA GLY A 239 4.22 33.74 -14.05
C GLY A 239 4.23 34.38 -15.45
N GLY A 240 3.35 33.92 -16.36
CA GLY A 240 3.31 34.36 -17.75
C GLY A 240 4.28 33.64 -18.70
N HIS A 241 5.02 32.64 -18.25
CA HIS A 241 5.85 31.79 -19.10
C HIS A 241 5.02 30.74 -19.85
N GLU A 242 5.38 30.50 -21.10
CA GLU A 242 4.71 29.52 -21.98
C GLU A 242 5.05 28.06 -21.59
N LEU A 243 4.15 27.15 -21.94
CA LEU A 243 4.31 25.70 -21.90
C LEU A 243 4.74 25.16 -23.27
N MET A 244 5.79 24.36 -23.26
CA MET A 244 6.46 23.84 -24.44
C MET A 244 6.25 22.32 -24.58
N THR A 245 6.03 21.87 -25.82
CA THR A 245 6.00 20.44 -26.19
C THR A 245 7.22 20.08 -27.03
N ASN A 246 7.81 18.91 -26.79
CA ASN A 246 8.82 18.30 -27.66
C ASN A 246 8.30 17.09 -28.45
N ALA A 247 6.98 16.84 -28.39
CA ALA A 247 6.30 15.75 -29.08
C ALA A 247 5.82 16.14 -30.50
N SER A 248 6.49 17.09 -31.17
CA SER A 248 6.08 17.68 -32.45
C SER A 248 5.93 16.67 -33.60
N HIS A 249 6.48 15.48 -33.47
CA HIS A 249 6.40 14.39 -34.44
C HIS A 249 5.24 13.40 -34.15
N ILE A 250 4.56 13.50 -33.00
CA ILE A 250 3.34 12.73 -32.69
C ILE A 250 2.14 13.44 -33.31
N ARG A 251 1.40 12.74 -34.18
CA ARG A 251 0.11 13.23 -34.71
C ARG A 251 -1.00 12.94 -33.70
N GLY A 252 -1.78 13.96 -33.32
CA GLY A 252 -2.91 13.84 -32.38
C GLY A 252 -2.62 14.41 -30.98
N SER A 253 -3.44 14.02 -30.00
CA SER A 253 -3.28 14.42 -28.60
C SER A 253 -1.96 13.88 -28.02
N ALA A 254 -1.20 14.72 -27.33
CA ALA A 254 0.03 14.32 -26.65
C ALA A 254 -0.24 13.62 -25.30
N TRP A 255 -1.51 13.53 -24.88
CA TRP A 255 -1.91 12.88 -23.65
C TRP A 255 -1.90 11.37 -23.80
N ILE A 256 -1.23 10.69 -22.87
CA ILE A 256 -1.12 9.25 -22.84
C ILE A 256 -1.52 8.68 -21.49
N ASN A 257 -1.86 7.41 -21.47
CA ASN A 257 -1.92 6.62 -20.25
C ASN A 257 -0.56 5.99 -20.00
N PHE A 258 -0.21 5.76 -18.74
CA PHE A 258 1.04 5.09 -18.40
C PHE A 258 0.89 3.56 -18.56
N PRO A 259 1.69 2.89 -19.41
CA PRO A 259 1.67 1.43 -19.50
C PRO A 259 2.60 0.83 -18.43
N ARG A 260 2.03 0.12 -17.45
CA ARG A 260 2.78 -0.67 -16.46
C ARG A 260 3.16 -2.01 -17.08
N ILE A 261 4.45 -2.20 -17.32
CA ILE A 261 5.02 -3.41 -17.93
C ILE A 261 5.73 -4.22 -16.85
N ILE A 262 5.45 -5.53 -16.80
CA ILE A 262 6.18 -6.54 -16.03
C ILE A 262 6.50 -7.70 -16.97
N CYS A 263 7.77 -8.09 -17.07
CA CYS A 263 8.16 -9.36 -17.69
C CYS A 263 8.64 -10.32 -16.60
N ARG A 264 8.08 -11.53 -16.53
CA ARG A 264 8.51 -12.54 -15.53
C ARG A 264 9.80 -13.25 -15.95
N GLN A 265 10.09 -13.26 -17.25
CA GLN A 265 11.35 -13.71 -17.81
C GLN A 265 11.95 -12.55 -18.61
N TRP A 266 13.24 -12.27 -18.42
CA TRP A 266 13.89 -11.11 -19.07
C TRP A 266 14.71 -11.49 -20.30
N SER A 267 15.05 -12.78 -20.46
CA SER A 267 15.85 -13.28 -21.58
C SER A 267 15.12 -14.31 -22.42
N HIS A 268 15.43 -14.32 -23.72
CA HIS A 268 15.00 -15.34 -24.67
C HIS A 268 16.13 -15.56 -25.68
N GLU A 269 16.67 -16.78 -25.72
CA GLU A 269 17.85 -17.10 -26.55
C GLU A 269 19.03 -16.14 -26.27
N ASN A 270 19.47 -15.37 -27.27
CA ASN A 270 20.49 -14.33 -27.13
C ASN A 270 19.91 -12.93 -26.93
N ILE A 271 18.62 -12.80 -26.62
CA ILE A 271 17.95 -11.51 -26.34
C ILE A 271 17.82 -11.31 -24.84
N ILE A 272 18.08 -10.10 -24.37
CA ILE A 272 17.80 -9.65 -22.99
C ILE A 272 17.07 -8.31 -23.01
N LEU A 273 15.96 -8.22 -22.28
CA LEU A 273 15.22 -6.97 -22.07
C LEU A 273 15.94 -6.08 -21.04
N LEU A 274 15.94 -4.77 -21.26
CA LEU A 274 16.62 -3.81 -20.37
C LEU A 274 15.80 -2.53 -20.16
N GLY A 275 15.72 -2.07 -18.91
CA GLY A 275 14.96 -0.86 -18.54
C GLY A 275 13.46 -0.99 -18.83
N ASP A 276 12.84 0.07 -19.37
CA ASP A 276 11.39 0.11 -19.66
C ASP A 276 10.92 -0.95 -20.69
N ALA A 277 11.85 -1.58 -21.41
CA ALA A 277 11.52 -2.74 -22.24
C ALA A 277 11.16 -3.96 -21.38
N ALA A 278 11.81 -4.16 -20.24
CA ALA A 278 11.57 -5.27 -19.31
C ALA A 278 10.51 -4.93 -18.27
N HIS A 279 10.62 -3.74 -17.67
CA HIS A 279 9.82 -3.36 -16.52
C HIS A 279 9.80 -1.84 -16.31
N THR A 280 8.61 -1.29 -16.13
CA THR A 280 8.42 0.16 -15.99
C THR A 280 8.16 0.56 -14.54
N ALA A 281 8.55 1.78 -14.17
CA ALA A 281 8.12 2.44 -12.94
C ALA A 281 7.45 3.79 -13.26
N HIS A 282 6.28 4.04 -12.67
CA HIS A 282 5.53 5.28 -12.90
C HIS A 282 6.36 6.52 -12.56
N PHE A 283 6.23 7.58 -13.37
CA PHE A 283 7.02 8.81 -13.23
C PHE A 283 6.80 9.51 -11.88
N SER A 284 5.68 9.25 -11.20
CA SER A 284 5.35 9.79 -9.89
C SER A 284 6.35 9.44 -8.77
N ILE A 285 7.25 8.47 -8.98
CA ILE A 285 8.35 8.16 -8.05
C ILE A 285 9.74 8.40 -8.65
N GLY A 286 9.83 8.98 -9.86
CA GLY A 286 11.09 9.39 -10.48
C GLY A 286 12.14 8.28 -10.70
N SER A 287 11.73 7.02 -10.84
CA SER A 287 12.67 5.88 -10.78
C SER A 287 12.94 5.16 -12.12
N GLY A 288 12.30 5.56 -13.23
CA GLY A 288 12.47 4.87 -14.53
C GLY A 288 13.91 4.94 -15.08
N THR A 289 14.49 6.14 -15.16
CA THR A 289 15.88 6.31 -15.62
C THR A 289 16.88 5.65 -14.67
N LYS A 290 16.63 5.71 -13.36
CA LYS A 290 17.44 5.01 -12.36
C LYS A 290 17.49 3.50 -12.64
N LEU A 291 16.33 2.87 -12.82
CA LEU A 291 16.23 1.45 -13.16
C LEU A 291 17.05 1.12 -14.40
N ALA A 292 16.81 1.86 -15.49
CA ALA A 292 17.53 1.67 -16.75
C ALA A 292 19.06 1.72 -16.61
N LEU A 293 19.60 2.67 -15.85
CA LEU A 293 21.05 2.82 -15.65
C LEU A 293 21.62 1.72 -14.74
N GLU A 294 20.95 1.39 -13.64
CA GLU A 294 21.40 0.33 -12.73
C GLU A 294 21.33 -1.06 -13.35
N ASP A 295 20.30 -1.32 -14.15
CA ASP A 295 20.18 -2.56 -14.92
C ASP A 295 21.33 -2.70 -15.91
N ALA A 296 21.64 -1.62 -16.63
CA ALA A 296 22.78 -1.56 -17.55
C ALA A 296 24.12 -1.84 -16.86
N ILE A 297 24.35 -1.24 -15.67
CA ILE A 297 25.55 -1.50 -14.86
C ILE A 297 25.62 -2.97 -14.49
N LYS A 298 24.53 -3.51 -13.92
CA LYS A 298 24.53 -4.85 -13.36
C LYS A 298 24.65 -5.92 -14.45
N LEU A 299 23.97 -5.76 -15.58
CA LEU A 299 24.11 -6.69 -16.71
C LEU A 299 25.55 -6.71 -17.23
N ALA A 300 26.17 -5.54 -17.41
CA ALA A 300 27.57 -5.46 -17.81
C ALA A 300 28.53 -6.07 -16.77
N GLU A 301 28.25 -5.92 -15.47
CA GLU A 301 29.00 -6.57 -14.40
C GLU A 301 28.93 -8.10 -14.51
N VAL A 302 27.73 -8.65 -14.57
CA VAL A 302 27.50 -10.11 -14.61
C VAL A 302 28.16 -10.74 -15.85
N LEU A 303 28.02 -10.11 -17.02
CA LEU A 303 28.63 -10.59 -18.27
C LEU A 303 30.17 -10.60 -18.25
N ASN A 304 30.80 -9.82 -17.37
CA ASN A 304 32.25 -9.71 -17.25
C ASN A 304 32.83 -10.41 -16.00
N ARG A 305 32.02 -11.16 -15.26
CA ARG A 305 32.52 -11.93 -14.10
C ARG A 305 33.50 -13.04 -14.55
N PRO A 306 34.52 -13.35 -13.74
CA PRO A 306 35.45 -14.43 -14.04
C PRO A 306 34.72 -15.77 -14.25
N GLY A 307 34.93 -16.42 -15.40
CA GLY A 307 34.29 -17.69 -15.76
C GLY A 307 33.02 -17.55 -16.62
N THR A 308 32.43 -16.35 -16.70
CA THR A 308 31.25 -16.06 -17.53
C THR A 308 31.59 -15.96 -19.01
N THR A 309 32.74 -15.37 -19.35
CA THR A 309 33.27 -15.28 -20.73
C THR A 309 33.56 -16.65 -21.37
N THR A 310 33.63 -17.72 -20.57
CA THR A 310 33.79 -19.12 -21.03
C THR A 310 32.59 -20.01 -20.71
N GLY A 311 31.57 -19.49 -20.02
CA GLY A 311 30.38 -20.22 -19.60
C GLY A 311 29.17 -19.97 -20.53
N PRO A 312 28.03 -20.65 -20.32
CA PRO A 312 26.84 -20.44 -21.13
C PRO A 312 26.24 -19.04 -20.90
N LEU A 313 26.04 -18.26 -21.98
CA LEU A 313 25.41 -16.93 -21.93
C LEU A 313 24.08 -16.94 -21.16
N ALA A 314 23.27 -17.98 -21.34
CA ALA A 314 22.00 -18.16 -20.65
C ALA A 314 22.13 -18.15 -19.10
N GLY A 315 23.24 -18.67 -18.57
CA GLY A 315 23.51 -18.64 -17.12
C GLY A 315 23.71 -17.22 -16.62
N ALA A 316 24.50 -16.42 -17.34
CA ALA A 316 24.76 -15.02 -17.00
C ALA A 316 23.48 -14.15 -17.07
N LEU A 317 22.64 -14.38 -18.08
CA LEU A 317 21.37 -13.65 -18.21
C LEU A 317 20.39 -13.99 -17.08
N SER A 318 20.40 -15.25 -16.61
CA SER A 318 19.59 -15.68 -15.47
C SER A 318 20.10 -15.07 -14.17
N GLU A 319 21.41 -15.07 -13.94
CA GLU A 319 22.05 -14.45 -12.78
C GLU A 319 21.77 -12.94 -12.71
N TYR A 320 21.80 -12.23 -13.84
CA TYR A 320 21.40 -10.82 -13.91
C TYR A 320 19.96 -10.60 -13.42
N GLN A 321 19.01 -11.43 -13.90
CA GLN A 321 17.62 -11.34 -13.48
C GLN A 321 17.49 -11.63 -11.98
N GLU A 322 18.11 -12.69 -11.48
CA GLU A 322 18.06 -13.05 -10.06
C GLU A 322 18.58 -11.94 -9.14
N GLU A 323 19.70 -11.28 -9.49
CA GLU A 323 20.24 -10.19 -8.68
C GLU A 323 19.40 -8.91 -8.71
N ARG A 324 18.73 -8.62 -9.83
CA ARG A 324 17.98 -7.36 -10.00
C ARG A 324 16.51 -7.45 -9.65
N GLN A 325 15.89 -8.62 -9.80
CA GLN A 325 14.45 -8.77 -9.68
C GLN A 325 13.90 -8.28 -8.33
N LEU A 326 14.62 -8.49 -7.23
CA LEU A 326 14.19 -8.04 -5.90
C LEU A 326 14.08 -6.50 -5.81
N GLU A 327 15.08 -5.77 -6.31
CA GLU A 327 15.07 -4.30 -6.29
C GLU A 327 14.04 -3.72 -7.26
N VAL A 328 13.89 -4.34 -8.44
CA VAL A 328 12.86 -3.98 -9.42
C VAL A 328 11.47 -4.13 -8.82
N VAL A 329 11.18 -5.28 -8.19
CA VAL A 329 9.87 -5.54 -7.57
C VAL A 329 9.58 -4.53 -6.45
N LYS A 330 10.56 -4.16 -5.63
CA LYS A 330 10.39 -3.11 -4.61
C LYS A 330 10.00 -1.77 -5.23
N LEU A 331 10.68 -1.35 -6.29
CA LEU A 331 10.40 -0.08 -6.97
C LEU A 331 9.06 -0.10 -7.73
N GLN A 332 8.70 -1.22 -8.36
CA GLN A 332 7.40 -1.38 -9.01
C GLN A 332 6.26 -1.37 -7.99
N ASN A 333 6.43 -1.98 -6.82
CA ASN A 333 5.45 -1.90 -5.74
C ASN A 333 5.27 -0.46 -5.24
N ALA A 334 6.36 0.29 -5.04
CA ALA A 334 6.30 1.70 -4.66
C ALA A 334 5.64 2.57 -5.74
N ALA A 335 5.94 2.30 -7.02
CA ALA A 335 5.31 2.97 -8.15
C ALA A 335 3.81 2.69 -8.19
N ARG A 336 3.41 1.41 -8.07
CA ARG A 336 2.00 0.99 -8.03
C ARG A 336 1.23 1.73 -6.94
N ASN A 337 1.72 1.70 -5.69
CA ASN A 337 1.08 2.39 -4.58
C ASN A 337 0.94 3.90 -4.83
N SER A 338 1.97 4.53 -5.42
CA SER A 338 1.89 5.94 -5.78
C SER A 338 0.91 6.21 -6.92
N THR A 339 0.85 5.36 -7.93
CA THR A 339 -0.08 5.53 -9.06
C THR A 339 -1.51 5.37 -8.60
N GLU A 340 -1.81 4.33 -7.83
CA GLU A 340 -3.14 4.10 -7.26
C GLU A 340 -3.61 5.29 -6.41
N TRP A 341 -2.72 5.91 -5.63
CA TRP A 341 -3.04 7.12 -4.87
C TRP A 341 -3.50 8.28 -5.79
N PHE A 342 -2.82 8.52 -6.91
CA PHE A 342 -3.22 9.55 -7.89
C PHE A 342 -4.48 9.16 -8.67
N GLU A 343 -4.69 7.87 -8.96
CA GLU A 343 -5.90 7.36 -9.62
C GLU A 343 -7.14 7.51 -8.74
N HIS A 344 -6.96 7.58 -7.41
CA HIS A 344 -8.01 7.72 -6.41
C HIS A 344 -7.87 8.98 -5.55
N LEU A 345 -7.34 10.05 -6.14
CA LEU A 345 -7.08 11.34 -5.47
C LEU A 345 -8.30 11.87 -4.70
N ASP A 346 -9.50 11.67 -5.25
CA ASP A 346 -10.78 12.14 -4.68
C ASP A 346 -11.01 11.72 -3.22
N ARG A 347 -10.40 10.61 -2.78
CA ARG A 347 -10.45 10.12 -1.39
C ARG A 347 -9.83 11.13 -0.41
N TYR A 348 -8.81 11.87 -0.84
CA TYR A 348 -7.98 12.69 0.04
C TYR A 348 -8.28 14.18 -0.07
N LEU A 349 -8.98 14.63 -1.11
CA LEU A 349 -9.20 16.06 -1.40
C LEU A 349 -10.00 16.81 -0.32
N LYS A 350 -10.71 16.08 0.54
CA LYS A 350 -11.47 16.64 1.68
C LYS A 350 -10.62 16.83 2.94
N MET A 351 -9.40 16.30 2.97
CA MET A 351 -8.53 16.35 4.15
C MET A 351 -8.03 17.78 4.41
N ASP A 352 -7.56 18.00 5.64
CA ASP A 352 -6.75 19.17 5.95
C ASP A 352 -5.53 19.24 5.02
N PRO A 353 -5.11 20.42 4.52
CA PRO A 353 -4.01 20.53 3.56
C PRO A 353 -2.70 19.92 4.04
N MET A 354 -2.35 20.04 5.32
CA MET A 354 -1.13 19.42 5.84
C MET A 354 -1.26 17.90 5.89
N GLN A 355 -2.43 17.39 6.26
CA GLN A 355 -2.70 15.95 6.22
C GLN A 355 -2.70 15.41 4.79
N PHE A 356 -3.31 16.12 3.84
CA PHE A 356 -3.24 15.79 2.41
C PHE A 356 -1.79 15.71 1.93
N THR A 357 -0.98 16.73 2.24
CA THR A 357 0.45 16.74 1.92
C THR A 357 1.17 15.55 2.57
N TYR A 358 0.86 15.20 3.82
CA TYR A 358 1.41 13.99 4.44
C TYR A 358 1.06 12.71 3.67
N THR A 359 -0.20 12.56 3.24
CA THR A 359 -0.62 11.40 2.43
C THR A 359 0.16 11.33 1.12
N LEU A 360 0.34 12.47 0.45
CA LEU A 360 1.11 12.59 -0.77
C LEU A 360 2.57 12.18 -0.52
N LEU A 361 3.24 12.76 0.47
CA LEU A 361 4.64 12.47 0.77
C LEU A 361 4.89 10.99 1.09
N THR A 362 3.94 10.33 1.77
CA THR A 362 4.07 8.93 2.24
C THR A 362 3.42 7.88 1.31
N ARG A 363 2.78 8.29 0.21
CA ARG A 363 2.01 7.40 -0.70
C ARG A 363 2.80 6.20 -1.23
N SER A 364 4.07 6.40 -1.56
CA SER A 364 4.95 5.36 -2.12
C SER A 364 5.40 4.34 -1.07
N GLN A 365 5.21 4.63 0.22
CA GLN A 365 5.73 3.92 1.38
C GLN A 365 7.26 3.88 1.49
N ARG A 366 7.99 4.58 0.61
CA ARG A 366 9.46 4.76 0.70
C ARG A 366 9.85 5.85 1.69
N VAL A 367 8.99 6.86 1.80
CA VAL A 367 9.05 7.88 2.85
C VAL A 367 8.04 7.48 3.91
N SER A 368 8.53 7.32 5.13
CA SER A 368 7.75 6.92 6.30
C SER A 368 7.61 8.07 7.29
N HIS A 369 6.83 7.87 8.36
CA HIS A 369 6.66 8.88 9.40
C HIS A 369 8.00 9.27 10.06
N GLU A 370 8.79 8.28 10.48
CA GLU A 370 10.10 8.56 11.09
C GLU A 370 11.13 9.05 10.07
N ASN A 371 11.01 8.64 8.80
CA ASN A 371 11.82 9.23 7.74
C ASN A 371 11.51 10.72 7.56
N LEU A 372 10.23 11.13 7.60
CA LEU A 372 9.87 12.55 7.59
C LEU A 372 10.39 13.29 8.81
N ARG A 373 10.44 12.67 10.00
CA ARG A 373 11.04 13.30 11.18
C ARG A 373 12.52 13.61 10.98
N MET A 374 13.24 12.75 10.27
CA MET A 374 14.64 12.98 9.93
C MET A 374 14.82 14.04 8.84
N ARG A 375 13.88 14.14 7.89
CA ARG A 375 13.94 15.07 6.76
C ARG A 375 13.53 16.49 7.18
N ASP A 376 12.37 16.62 7.80
CA ASP A 376 11.78 17.89 8.20
C ASP A 376 11.08 17.76 9.57
N PRO A 377 11.87 17.82 10.67
CA PRO A 377 11.34 17.64 12.02
C PRO A 377 10.34 18.71 12.42
N ALA A 378 10.50 19.94 11.91
CA ALA A 378 9.62 21.06 12.24
C ALA A 378 8.25 20.89 11.56
N TRP A 379 8.24 20.55 10.28
CA TRP A 379 7.00 20.31 9.54
C TRP A 379 6.23 19.12 10.10
N LEU A 380 6.92 18.02 10.42
CA LEU A 380 6.27 16.86 11.02
C LEU A 380 5.70 17.18 12.41
N ALA A 381 6.45 17.92 13.24
CA ALA A 381 5.96 18.30 14.57
C ALA A 381 4.68 19.16 14.49
N GLU A 382 4.58 20.05 13.50
CA GLU A 382 3.38 20.85 13.28
C GLU A 382 2.20 19.99 12.81
N LEU A 383 2.43 19.03 11.91
CA LEU A 383 1.39 18.05 11.54
C LEU A 383 0.89 17.27 12.75
N GLU A 384 1.81 16.72 13.56
CA GLU A 384 1.47 15.94 14.76
C GLU A 384 0.67 16.77 15.76
N LYS A 385 1.05 18.04 15.95
CA LYS A 385 0.31 18.98 16.79
C LYS A 385 -1.09 19.23 16.24
N ASN A 386 -1.25 19.51 14.94
CA ASN A 386 -2.56 19.78 14.33
C ASN A 386 -3.50 18.58 14.44
N LEU A 387 -2.99 17.37 14.20
CA LEU A 387 -3.75 16.13 14.39
C LEU A 387 -4.13 15.93 15.86
N ALA A 388 -3.21 16.21 16.79
CA ALA A 388 -3.47 16.11 18.22
C ALA A 388 -4.55 17.11 18.67
N GLU A 389 -4.47 18.38 18.26
CA GLU A 389 -5.48 19.39 18.58
C GLU A 389 -6.89 18.96 18.12
N ALA A 390 -6.98 18.40 16.91
CA ALA A 390 -8.23 17.83 16.40
C ALA A 390 -8.72 16.64 17.25
N ALA A 391 -7.82 15.75 17.66
CA ALA A 391 -8.17 14.56 18.44
C ALA A 391 -8.55 14.88 19.91
N PHE A 392 -7.88 15.84 20.54
CA PHE A 392 -8.15 16.26 21.92
C PHE A 392 -9.27 17.30 22.03
N GLY A 393 -9.59 18.00 20.94
CA GLY A 393 -10.59 19.08 20.93
C GLY A 393 -10.15 20.33 21.71
N GLN A 394 -8.84 20.53 21.90
CA GLN A 394 -8.25 21.65 22.62
C GLN A 394 -6.83 21.93 22.10
N PRO A 395 -6.28 23.15 22.28
CA PRO A 395 -4.91 23.47 21.90
C PRO A 395 -3.89 22.57 22.59
N ILE A 396 -2.82 22.20 21.88
CA ILE A 396 -1.74 21.32 22.38
C ILE A 396 -0.39 22.05 22.26
N THR A 397 0.45 21.92 23.28
CA THR A 397 1.72 22.67 23.41
C THR A 397 2.90 22.05 22.65
N GLY A 398 2.76 20.86 22.08
CA GLY A 398 3.81 20.16 21.34
C GLY A 398 3.30 18.98 20.51
N PRO A 399 4.17 18.31 19.74
CA PRO A 399 3.79 17.18 18.92
C PRO A 399 3.39 15.98 19.80
N VAL A 400 2.32 15.29 19.40
CA VAL A 400 1.92 14.00 19.97
C VAL A 400 1.94 12.98 18.84
N PRO A 401 2.69 11.87 18.96
CA PRO A 401 2.69 10.87 17.91
C PRO A 401 1.28 10.36 17.63
N PRO A 402 0.90 10.23 16.34
CA PRO A 402 -0.47 9.92 15.94
C PRO A 402 -1.07 8.70 16.66
N MET A 403 -0.24 7.68 16.93
CA MET A 403 -0.67 6.48 17.64
C MET A 403 -1.16 6.72 19.08
N PHE A 404 -0.72 7.79 19.75
CA PHE A 404 -1.07 8.12 21.14
C PHE A 404 -2.18 9.17 21.27
N MET A 405 -2.73 9.64 20.16
CA MET A 405 -3.92 10.47 20.19
C MET A 405 -5.13 9.67 20.69
N PRO A 406 -6.03 10.26 21.50
CA PRO A 406 -7.26 9.59 21.89
C PRO A 406 -8.17 9.37 20.69
N PHE A 407 -9.14 8.47 20.85
CA PHE A 407 -10.21 8.25 19.90
C PHE A 407 -11.52 8.08 20.63
N ARG A 408 -12.56 8.80 20.20
CA ARG A 408 -13.90 8.73 20.79
C ARG A 408 -14.87 8.10 19.81
N MET A 409 -15.59 7.09 20.27
CA MET A 409 -16.73 6.49 19.58
C MET A 409 -17.90 6.50 20.55
N ARG A 410 -19.01 7.13 20.17
CA ARG A 410 -20.15 7.34 21.09
C ARG A 410 -19.65 7.96 22.42
N ASP A 411 -19.97 7.35 23.56
CA ASP A 411 -19.50 7.79 24.87
C ASP A 411 -18.21 7.07 25.34
N MET A 412 -17.69 6.14 24.54
CA MET A 412 -16.43 5.47 24.81
C MET A 412 -15.25 6.28 24.27
N THR A 413 -14.38 6.73 25.17
CA THR A 413 -13.06 7.27 24.81
C THR A 413 -11.98 6.23 25.03
N MET A 414 -11.17 6.00 24.00
CA MET A 414 -9.94 5.22 24.02
C MET A 414 -8.74 6.14 24.28
N ARG A 415 -7.82 5.67 25.12
CA ARG A 415 -6.62 6.43 25.52
C ARG A 415 -5.54 6.58 24.43
N ASN A 416 -5.61 5.78 23.36
CA ASN A 416 -4.71 5.82 22.21
C ASN A 416 -5.32 5.03 21.02
N ARG A 417 -4.66 5.03 19.87
CA ARG A 417 -5.12 4.37 18.63
C ARG A 417 -4.73 2.89 18.50
N ILE A 418 -4.16 2.30 19.56
CA ILE A 418 -3.63 0.93 19.54
C ILE A 418 -4.67 -0.07 20.02
N VAL A 419 -4.86 -1.13 19.22
CA VAL A 419 -5.79 -2.21 19.51
C VAL A 419 -5.08 -3.55 19.56
N MET A 420 -5.40 -4.36 20.56
CA MET A 420 -5.11 -5.79 20.50
C MET A 420 -6.18 -6.46 19.62
N SER A 421 -5.75 -7.02 18.49
CA SER A 421 -6.66 -7.72 17.55
C SER A 421 -7.23 -8.99 18.19
N PRO A 422 -8.45 -9.43 17.84
CA PRO A 422 -9.01 -10.68 18.34
C PRO A 422 -8.20 -11.87 17.82
N MET A 423 -7.78 -12.75 18.73
CA MET A 423 -6.94 -13.90 18.44
C MET A 423 -7.42 -15.09 19.26
N ALA A 424 -7.96 -16.11 18.60
CA ALA A 424 -8.39 -17.35 19.26
C ALA A 424 -7.24 -17.99 20.01
N MET A 425 -7.43 -18.18 21.33
CA MET A 425 -6.43 -18.76 22.20
C MET A 425 -6.64 -20.26 22.38
N TYR A 426 -7.86 -20.74 22.14
CA TYR A 426 -8.22 -22.15 22.22
C TYR A 426 -8.00 -22.77 23.61
N SER A 427 -8.15 -21.97 24.67
CA SER A 427 -7.84 -22.33 26.06
C SER A 427 -9.07 -22.47 26.95
N ALA A 428 -10.28 -22.29 26.43
CA ALA A 428 -11.51 -22.40 27.22
C ALA A 428 -11.92 -23.86 27.45
N VAL A 429 -12.66 -24.10 28.53
CA VAL A 429 -13.31 -25.39 28.79
C VAL A 429 -14.81 -25.18 28.76
N ASP A 430 -15.51 -25.88 27.87
CA ASP A 430 -16.95 -25.72 27.63
C ASP A 430 -17.38 -24.26 27.41
N GLY A 431 -16.51 -23.50 26.74
CA GLY A 431 -16.68 -22.08 26.46
C GLY A 431 -16.45 -21.14 27.64
N VAL A 432 -16.17 -21.64 28.85
CA VAL A 432 -15.87 -20.80 30.02
C VAL A 432 -14.42 -20.31 29.93
N PRO A 433 -14.17 -18.99 29.90
CA PRO A 433 -12.81 -18.47 29.98
C PRO A 433 -12.24 -18.70 31.40
N ASP A 434 -10.94 -18.96 31.47
CA ASP A 434 -10.23 -19.34 32.69
C ASP A 434 -9.11 -18.34 33.07
N ASP A 435 -8.21 -18.76 33.96
CA ASP A 435 -7.07 -17.96 34.40
C ASP A 435 -6.10 -17.59 33.27
N PHE A 436 -5.98 -18.43 32.23
CA PHE A 436 -5.18 -18.07 31.06
C PHE A 436 -5.69 -16.79 30.41
N HIS A 437 -7.01 -16.69 30.23
CA HIS A 437 -7.65 -15.53 29.59
C HIS A 437 -7.53 -14.28 30.47
N LEU A 438 -7.71 -14.43 31.79
CA LEU A 438 -7.50 -13.33 32.74
C LEU A 438 -6.08 -12.76 32.64
N VAL A 439 -5.06 -13.62 32.69
CA VAL A 439 -3.66 -13.19 32.57
C VAL A 439 -3.38 -12.62 31.18
N HIS A 440 -3.90 -13.25 30.13
CA HIS A 440 -3.68 -12.85 28.74
C HIS A 440 -4.20 -11.44 28.47
N TYR A 441 -5.49 -11.18 28.71
CA TYR A 441 -6.10 -9.87 28.46
C TYR A 441 -5.68 -8.83 29.51
N GLY A 442 -5.54 -9.23 30.77
CA GLY A 442 -5.05 -8.36 31.83
C GLY A 442 -3.64 -7.81 31.54
N ALA A 443 -2.75 -8.63 30.98
CA ALA A 443 -1.42 -8.17 30.58
C ALA A 443 -1.46 -7.09 29.49
N ARG A 444 -2.38 -7.16 28.51
CA ARG A 444 -2.47 -6.13 27.45
C ARG A 444 -3.16 -4.85 27.93
N ALA A 445 -4.04 -4.96 28.93
CA ALA A 445 -4.57 -3.79 29.63
C ALA A 445 -3.45 -3.02 30.34
N LEU A 446 -2.65 -3.73 31.14
CA LEU A 446 -1.46 -3.17 31.80
C LEU A 446 -0.40 -2.69 30.81
N GLY A 447 -0.29 -3.34 29.66
CA GLY A 447 0.72 -3.09 28.62
C GLY A 447 0.46 -1.89 27.71
N GLY A 448 -0.63 -1.15 27.94
CA GLY A 448 -0.86 0.16 27.34
C GLY A 448 -1.82 0.23 26.15
N ALA A 449 -2.34 -0.90 25.65
CA ALA A 449 -3.30 -0.89 24.53
C ALA A 449 -4.56 -0.05 24.86
N GLY A 450 -5.08 0.69 23.89
CA GLY A 450 -6.27 1.51 24.05
C GLY A 450 -7.56 0.69 24.08
N LEU A 451 -7.63 -0.34 23.25
CA LEU A 451 -8.72 -1.30 23.18
C LEU A 451 -8.17 -2.73 23.10
N ILE A 452 -8.83 -3.65 23.80
CA ILE A 452 -8.56 -5.07 23.75
C ILE A 452 -9.77 -5.75 23.15
N VAL A 453 -9.65 -6.32 21.96
CA VAL A 453 -10.71 -7.13 21.38
C VAL A 453 -10.45 -8.58 21.76
N THR A 454 -11.39 -9.20 22.47
CA THR A 454 -11.27 -10.62 22.85
C THR A 454 -11.36 -11.51 21.62
N GLU A 455 -10.93 -12.75 21.75
CA GLU A 455 -11.13 -13.73 20.70
C GLU A 455 -12.60 -13.91 20.33
N MET A 456 -12.86 -14.47 19.15
CA MET A 456 -14.22 -14.80 18.72
C MET A 456 -14.90 -15.66 19.78
N THR A 457 -15.86 -15.05 20.46
CA THR A 457 -16.64 -15.66 21.53
C THR A 457 -17.95 -16.14 20.94
N CYS A 458 -18.19 -17.44 21.08
CA CYS A 458 -19.21 -18.12 20.30
C CYS A 458 -20.59 -17.98 20.96
N VAL A 459 -21.62 -17.82 20.12
CA VAL A 459 -23.02 -17.61 20.58
C VAL A 459 -23.72 -18.90 21.04
N SER A 460 -23.13 -20.06 20.75
CA SER A 460 -23.65 -21.39 21.08
C SER A 460 -22.53 -22.43 21.12
N PRO A 461 -22.75 -23.61 21.73
CA PRO A 461 -21.80 -24.71 21.71
C PRO A 461 -21.42 -25.15 20.28
N GLU A 462 -22.39 -25.21 19.37
CA GLU A 462 -22.21 -25.63 17.97
C GLU A 462 -21.54 -24.54 17.13
N GLY A 463 -21.68 -23.27 17.53
CA GLY A 463 -21.04 -22.13 16.89
C GLY A 463 -19.54 -22.00 17.14
N ARG A 464 -18.93 -22.91 17.91
CA ARG A 464 -17.50 -22.93 18.16
C ARG A 464 -16.67 -23.36 16.95
N ILE A 465 -15.46 -22.81 16.83
CA ILE A 465 -14.45 -23.29 15.87
C ILE A 465 -13.91 -24.63 16.38
N THR A 466 -13.48 -24.65 17.64
CA THR A 466 -12.84 -25.80 18.29
C THR A 466 -13.43 -26.01 19.69
N PRO A 467 -13.19 -27.17 20.34
CA PRO A 467 -13.59 -27.38 21.74
C PRO A 467 -13.01 -26.34 22.71
N GLY A 468 -11.84 -25.75 22.40
CA GLY A 468 -11.15 -24.76 23.21
C GLY A 468 -11.63 -23.32 23.03
N CYS A 469 -12.61 -23.06 22.17
CA CYS A 469 -13.14 -21.71 21.95
C CYS A 469 -13.98 -21.21 23.12
N THR A 470 -13.86 -19.92 23.43
CA THR A 470 -14.71 -19.24 24.41
C THR A 470 -16.16 -19.10 23.93
N GLY A 471 -17.07 -18.94 24.89
CA GLY A 471 -18.51 -18.82 24.68
C GLY A 471 -19.15 -17.71 25.50
N ILE A 472 -20.39 -17.36 25.14
CA ILE A 472 -21.25 -16.45 25.92
C ILE A 472 -22.75 -16.82 25.83
N TRP A 473 -23.07 -18.12 25.84
CA TRP A 473 -24.44 -18.65 25.75
C TRP A 473 -25.08 -18.96 27.11
N ASN A 474 -24.33 -18.87 28.21
CA ASN A 474 -24.84 -19.16 29.56
C ASN A 474 -24.22 -18.26 30.65
N ASP A 475 -24.79 -18.33 31.86
CA ASP A 475 -24.42 -17.44 32.97
C ASP A 475 -23.05 -17.73 33.58
N ALA A 476 -22.56 -18.98 33.51
CA ALA A 476 -21.20 -19.30 33.98
C ALA A 476 -20.13 -18.60 33.13
N GLN A 477 -20.39 -18.48 31.83
CA GLN A 477 -19.53 -17.74 30.91
C GLN A 477 -19.60 -16.23 31.17
N VAL A 478 -20.78 -15.69 31.47
CA VAL A 478 -20.94 -14.27 31.89
C VAL A 478 -20.07 -13.97 33.11
N GLU A 479 -20.08 -14.83 34.13
CA GLU A 479 -19.26 -14.64 35.33
C GLU A 479 -17.76 -14.76 35.03
N GLY A 480 -17.35 -15.74 34.22
CA GLY A 480 -15.96 -15.89 33.80
C GLY A 480 -15.44 -14.65 33.07
N TRP A 481 -16.22 -14.09 32.16
CA TRP A 481 -15.88 -12.86 31.46
C TRP A 481 -15.92 -11.62 32.36
N ARG A 482 -16.88 -11.51 33.28
CA ARG A 482 -16.97 -10.39 34.22
C ARG A 482 -15.70 -10.24 35.06
N ARG A 483 -15.12 -11.36 35.50
CA ARG A 483 -13.83 -11.35 36.22
C ARG A 483 -12.71 -10.71 35.40
N ILE A 484 -12.73 -10.89 34.07
CA ILE A 484 -11.73 -10.35 33.15
C ILE A 484 -11.98 -8.86 32.88
N THR A 485 -13.22 -8.48 32.56
CA THR A 485 -13.59 -7.08 32.31
C THR A 485 -13.35 -6.22 33.56
N ASP A 486 -13.72 -6.69 34.75
CA ASP A 486 -13.45 -6.04 36.03
C ASP A 486 -11.95 -5.81 36.26
N PHE A 487 -11.09 -6.75 35.84
CA PHE A 487 -9.64 -6.56 35.93
C PHE A 487 -9.15 -5.51 34.94
N VAL A 488 -9.61 -5.55 33.68
CA VAL A 488 -9.23 -4.58 32.65
C VAL A 488 -9.62 -3.16 33.06
N HIS A 489 -10.82 -2.97 33.60
CA HIS A 489 -11.35 -1.66 34.02
C HIS A 489 -10.63 -1.05 35.24
N ARG A 490 -9.88 -1.84 36.02
CA ARG A 490 -8.97 -1.29 37.03
C ARG A 490 -7.81 -0.52 36.42
N THR A 491 -7.52 -0.74 35.14
CA THR A 491 -6.46 -0.02 34.42
C THR A 491 -7.04 1.24 33.77
N PRO A 492 -6.61 2.45 34.17
CA PRO A 492 -7.18 3.69 33.65
C PRO A 492 -7.11 3.78 32.12
N GLY A 493 -8.26 4.08 31.51
CA GLY A 493 -8.42 4.30 30.08
C GLY A 493 -8.31 3.05 29.20
N ALA A 494 -8.11 1.85 29.76
CA ALA A 494 -8.22 0.61 29.01
C ALA A 494 -9.70 0.30 28.71
N ARG A 495 -9.97 -0.18 27.51
CA ARG A 495 -11.30 -0.62 27.05
C ARG A 495 -11.25 -2.05 26.57
N ILE A 496 -12.37 -2.76 26.67
CA ILE A 496 -12.49 -4.14 26.21
C ILE A 496 -13.73 -4.33 25.32
N CYS A 497 -13.51 -4.99 24.18
CA CYS A 497 -14.53 -5.35 23.20
C CYS A 497 -14.68 -6.87 23.14
N MET A 498 -15.91 -7.37 23.09
CA MET A 498 -16.18 -8.78 22.80
C MET A 498 -16.43 -8.95 21.30
N GLN A 499 -15.59 -9.73 20.61
CA GLN A 499 -15.93 -10.19 19.27
C GLN A 499 -16.92 -11.37 19.38
N ILE A 500 -18.12 -11.21 18.85
CA ILE A 500 -19.19 -12.22 18.88
C ILE A 500 -19.30 -12.86 17.50
N GLY A 501 -19.27 -14.20 17.45
CA GLY A 501 -19.29 -14.93 16.18
C GLY A 501 -19.85 -16.35 16.25
N HIS A 502 -19.95 -16.96 15.08
CA HIS A 502 -20.39 -18.34 14.88
C HIS A 502 -19.58 -18.95 13.73
N SER A 503 -18.91 -20.07 13.98
CA SER A 503 -17.92 -20.68 13.08
C SER A 503 -18.49 -21.13 11.73
N GLY A 504 -19.76 -21.51 11.68
CA GLY A 504 -20.41 -21.94 10.44
C GLY A 504 -19.76 -23.22 9.90
N SER A 505 -19.50 -23.28 8.59
CA SER A 505 -18.85 -24.44 7.94
C SER A 505 -17.42 -24.71 8.42
N LYS A 506 -16.79 -23.76 9.12
CA LYS A 506 -15.44 -23.87 9.69
C LYS A 506 -15.43 -24.35 11.15
N GLY A 507 -16.58 -24.75 11.68
CA GLY A 507 -16.71 -25.29 13.03
C GLY A 507 -16.25 -26.72 13.18
N SER A 508 -16.22 -27.20 14.42
CA SER A 508 -15.87 -28.58 14.78
C SER A 508 -14.50 -29.03 14.24
N THR A 509 -13.49 -28.21 14.50
CA THR A 509 -12.10 -28.46 14.12
C THR A 509 -11.20 -28.62 15.34
N ARG A 510 -10.01 -29.17 15.11
CA ARG A 510 -8.95 -29.30 16.12
C ARG A 510 -8.45 -27.92 16.53
N VAL A 511 -7.88 -27.84 17.74
CA VAL A 511 -7.10 -26.66 18.13
C VAL A 511 -5.91 -26.49 17.17
N ALA A 512 -5.50 -25.25 16.92
CA ALA A 512 -4.66 -24.92 15.75
C ALA A 512 -3.31 -25.68 15.71
N TRP A 513 -2.69 -25.94 16.86
CA TRP A 513 -1.41 -26.67 16.95
C TRP A 513 -1.55 -28.19 16.78
N GLU A 514 -2.77 -28.74 16.80
CA GLU A 514 -3.07 -30.15 16.51
C GLU A 514 -3.54 -30.37 15.05
N GLY A 515 -3.66 -29.28 14.29
CA GLY A 515 -4.05 -29.29 12.88
C GLY A 515 -5.04 -28.17 12.57
N ILE A 516 -4.54 -27.05 12.07
CA ILE A 516 -5.37 -25.91 11.65
C ILE A 516 -6.43 -26.33 10.63
N ASP A 517 -7.67 -25.91 10.86
CA ASP A 517 -8.86 -26.20 10.04
C ASP A 517 -9.18 -27.69 9.84
N LYS A 518 -8.48 -28.61 10.51
CA LYS A 518 -8.73 -30.05 10.37
C LYS A 518 -9.93 -30.46 11.23
N PRO A 519 -10.81 -31.34 10.74
CA PRO A 519 -11.91 -31.85 11.56
C PRO A 519 -11.39 -32.60 12.79
N LEU A 520 -12.23 -32.68 13.83
CA LEU A 520 -11.95 -33.52 14.99
C LEU A 520 -11.86 -35.00 14.58
N GLU A 521 -11.04 -35.79 15.27
CA GLU A 521 -10.97 -37.24 15.03
C GLU A 521 -12.19 -37.97 15.58
N VAL A 522 -12.68 -37.51 16.73
CA VAL A 522 -13.86 -38.05 17.42
C VAL A 522 -14.65 -36.87 17.99
N GLY A 523 -15.97 -37.00 18.05
CA GLY A 523 -16.83 -36.00 18.68
C GLY A 523 -17.12 -34.76 17.81
N ASN A 524 -17.07 -34.90 16.48
CA ASN A 524 -17.60 -33.84 15.61
C ASN A 524 -19.08 -33.59 15.91
N TRP A 525 -19.45 -32.31 15.97
CA TRP A 525 -20.85 -31.87 15.98
C TRP A 525 -21.25 -31.40 14.57
N PRO A 526 -22.55 -31.46 14.21
CA PRO A 526 -23.02 -30.93 12.94
C PRO A 526 -22.71 -29.45 12.81
N VAL A 527 -22.16 -29.05 11.66
CA VAL A 527 -21.91 -27.64 11.32
C VAL A 527 -22.99 -27.13 10.35
N VAL A 528 -23.22 -25.83 10.37
CA VAL A 528 -24.26 -25.16 9.58
C VAL A 528 -23.68 -24.06 8.71
N ALA A 529 -24.35 -23.75 7.60
CA ALA A 529 -23.91 -22.74 6.63
C ALA A 529 -25.09 -22.22 5.79
N PRO A 530 -24.93 -21.14 5.01
CA PRO A 530 -25.95 -20.75 4.02
C PRO A 530 -26.24 -21.83 2.99
N SER A 531 -25.25 -22.67 2.65
CA SER A 531 -25.34 -23.74 1.64
C SER A 531 -24.46 -24.92 2.04
N ASP A 532 -24.64 -26.07 1.40
CA ASP A 532 -23.93 -27.34 1.63
C ASP A 532 -22.52 -27.35 1.01
N VAL A 533 -21.78 -26.24 1.15
CA VAL A 533 -20.41 -26.08 0.66
C VAL A 533 -19.44 -26.32 1.82
N ALA A 534 -18.66 -27.39 1.75
CA ALA A 534 -17.59 -27.64 2.72
C ALA A 534 -16.43 -26.65 2.53
N TYR A 535 -15.79 -26.26 3.63
CA TYR A 535 -14.63 -25.35 3.59
C TYR A 535 -13.41 -25.97 2.89
N SER A 536 -13.19 -27.28 3.06
CA SER A 536 -12.21 -28.08 2.31
C SER A 536 -12.72 -29.51 2.11
N PRO A 537 -12.11 -30.30 1.19
CA PRO A 537 -12.50 -31.70 0.97
C PRO A 537 -12.37 -32.61 2.21
N GLU A 538 -11.54 -32.23 3.18
CA GLU A 538 -11.37 -32.99 4.44
C GLU A 538 -12.44 -32.65 5.49
N ASN A 539 -13.13 -31.52 5.36
CA ASN A 539 -14.13 -31.07 6.33
C ASN A 539 -15.51 -31.70 6.05
N GLN A 540 -16.33 -31.80 7.10
CA GLN A 540 -17.72 -32.22 6.96
C GLN A 540 -18.52 -31.23 6.10
N VAL A 541 -19.47 -31.75 5.32
CA VAL A 541 -20.43 -30.93 4.55
C VAL A 541 -21.41 -30.29 5.54
N PRO A 542 -21.58 -28.96 5.55
CA PRO A 542 -22.49 -28.30 6.48
C PRO A 542 -23.95 -28.55 6.11
N VAL A 543 -24.82 -28.50 7.12
CA VAL A 543 -26.26 -28.43 6.92
C VAL A 543 -26.63 -27.02 6.45
N ALA A 544 -27.26 -26.93 5.27
CA ALA A 544 -27.78 -25.67 4.76
C ALA A 544 -28.92 -25.18 5.68
N LEU A 545 -28.80 -23.95 6.18
CA LEU A 545 -29.76 -23.37 7.11
C LEU A 545 -31.13 -23.14 6.46
N ASP A 546 -32.19 -23.51 7.17
CA ASP A 546 -33.55 -23.04 6.88
C ASP A 546 -33.87 -21.76 7.68
N ARG A 547 -35.04 -21.17 7.43
CA ARG A 547 -35.47 -19.94 8.09
C ARG A 547 -35.56 -20.09 9.62
N ALA A 548 -36.03 -21.24 10.12
CA ALA A 548 -36.20 -21.46 11.56
C ALA A 548 -34.84 -21.54 12.28
N ALA A 549 -33.87 -22.22 11.68
CA ALA A 549 -32.50 -22.26 12.19
C ALA A 549 -31.82 -20.89 12.11
N MET A 550 -32.08 -20.11 11.05
CA MET A 550 -31.63 -18.72 10.94
C MET A 550 -32.22 -17.83 12.05
N ASP A 551 -33.51 -17.97 12.37
CA ASP A 551 -34.17 -17.28 13.48
C ASP A 551 -33.53 -17.64 14.83
N ALA A 552 -33.31 -18.94 15.07
CA ALA A 552 -32.70 -19.41 16.32
C ALA A 552 -31.27 -18.86 16.50
N ILE A 553 -30.45 -18.86 15.45
CA ILE A 553 -29.09 -18.30 15.50
C ILE A 553 -29.14 -16.78 15.71
N ARG A 554 -30.07 -16.04 15.06
CA ARG A 554 -30.24 -14.60 15.32
C ARG A 554 -30.50 -14.36 16.81
N ASP A 555 -31.41 -15.13 17.41
CA ASP A 555 -31.76 -14.97 18.82
C ASP A 555 -30.58 -15.32 19.74
N GLN A 556 -29.74 -16.29 19.37
CA GLN A 556 -28.48 -16.57 20.07
C GLN A 556 -27.51 -15.39 20.02
N PHE A 557 -27.37 -14.71 18.88
CA PHE A 557 -26.57 -13.48 18.78
C PHE A 557 -27.11 -12.36 19.66
N VAL A 558 -28.44 -12.15 19.68
CA VAL A 558 -29.09 -11.15 20.53
C VAL A 558 -28.84 -11.45 22.01
N ASP A 559 -28.97 -12.70 22.43
CA ASP A 559 -28.75 -13.10 23.81
C ASP A 559 -27.26 -13.00 24.21
N ALA A 560 -26.35 -13.33 23.29
CA ALA A 560 -24.91 -13.11 23.47
C ALA A 560 -24.59 -11.62 23.67
N THR A 561 -25.22 -10.73 22.91
CA THR A 561 -25.07 -9.26 23.07
C THR A 561 -25.53 -8.78 24.44
N ARG A 562 -26.70 -9.22 24.91
CA ARG A 562 -27.20 -8.89 26.27
C ARG A 562 -26.26 -9.41 27.36
N ARG A 563 -25.73 -10.61 27.17
CA ARG A 563 -24.77 -11.23 28.11
C ARG A 563 -23.41 -10.53 28.10
N ALA A 564 -22.94 -10.06 26.95
CA ALA A 564 -21.74 -9.22 26.87
C ALA A 564 -21.91 -7.91 27.65
N GLU A 565 -23.11 -7.31 27.62
CA GLU A 565 -23.41 -6.11 28.41
C GLU A 565 -23.37 -6.44 29.91
N ALA A 566 -24.03 -7.53 30.31
CA ALA A 566 -24.06 -8.00 31.69
C ALA A 566 -22.67 -8.42 32.22
N ALA A 567 -21.77 -8.84 31.34
CA ALA A 567 -20.37 -9.14 31.63
C ALA A 567 -19.49 -7.86 31.68
N GLY A 568 -20.03 -6.68 31.39
CA GLY A 568 -19.32 -5.41 31.55
C GLY A 568 -18.46 -5.01 30.35
N PHE A 569 -18.72 -5.50 29.14
CA PHE A 569 -17.97 -5.04 27.97
C PHE A 569 -18.29 -3.59 27.59
N ASP A 570 -17.29 -2.87 27.08
CA ASP A 570 -17.43 -1.47 26.63
C ASP A 570 -17.97 -1.40 25.19
N MET A 571 -17.72 -2.44 24.41
CA MET A 571 -18.02 -2.53 22.99
C MET A 571 -18.27 -4.00 22.60
N VAL A 572 -19.05 -4.22 21.53
CA VAL A 572 -19.15 -5.52 20.87
C VAL A 572 -18.77 -5.40 19.40
N GLU A 573 -18.12 -6.44 18.87
CA GLU A 573 -17.75 -6.57 17.47
C GLU A 573 -18.50 -7.74 16.84
N PHE A 574 -19.27 -7.48 15.79
CA PHE A 574 -19.98 -8.50 15.04
C PHE A 574 -19.06 -9.15 14.00
N HIS A 575 -18.82 -10.46 14.10
CA HIS A 575 -17.87 -11.13 13.23
C HIS A 575 -18.49 -11.59 11.90
N CYS A 576 -18.25 -10.80 10.84
CA CYS A 576 -18.66 -11.05 9.45
C CYS A 576 -17.47 -11.30 8.51
N GLY A 577 -16.35 -11.83 9.03
CA GLY A 577 -15.11 -12.04 8.29
C GLY A 577 -14.67 -13.50 8.33
N HIS A 578 -13.57 -13.78 7.61
CA HIS A 578 -12.79 -15.02 7.70
C HIS A 578 -13.53 -16.33 7.40
N GLY A 579 -14.58 -16.29 6.59
CA GLY A 579 -15.30 -17.50 6.17
C GLY A 579 -16.16 -18.16 7.23
N TYR A 580 -16.29 -17.55 8.41
CA TYR A 580 -17.24 -17.99 9.41
C TYR A 580 -18.68 -17.72 8.95
N LEU A 581 -19.69 -18.11 9.74
CA LEU A 581 -21.08 -18.20 9.27
C LEU A 581 -21.55 -16.97 8.48
N LEU A 582 -21.37 -15.76 9.03
CA LEU A 582 -21.86 -14.54 8.39
C LEU A 582 -21.02 -14.11 7.19
N SER A 583 -19.71 -14.32 7.23
CA SER A 583 -18.84 -14.16 6.05
C SER A 583 -19.23 -15.16 4.95
N GLY A 584 -19.65 -16.36 5.32
CA GLY A 584 -20.17 -17.37 4.41
C GLY A 584 -21.46 -16.94 3.72
N PHE A 585 -22.38 -16.25 4.42
CA PHE A 585 -23.57 -15.65 3.80
C PHE A 585 -23.20 -14.54 2.81
N ILE A 586 -22.22 -13.70 3.18
CA ILE A 586 -21.77 -12.58 2.35
C ILE A 586 -21.05 -13.10 1.10
N SER A 587 -20.14 -14.07 1.20
CA SER A 587 -19.33 -14.47 0.05
C SER A 587 -20.10 -15.38 -0.93
N PRO A 588 -20.09 -15.06 -2.25
CA PRO A 588 -20.67 -15.95 -3.26
C PRO A 588 -19.94 -17.28 -3.39
N THR A 589 -18.73 -17.44 -2.82
CA THR A 589 -18.01 -18.72 -2.80
C THR A 589 -18.68 -19.75 -1.90
N GLN A 590 -19.28 -19.31 -0.79
CA GLN A 590 -19.91 -20.17 0.22
C GLN A 590 -21.45 -20.14 0.16
N ASN A 591 -22.04 -19.05 -0.32
CA ASN A 591 -23.49 -18.90 -0.44
C ASN A 591 -23.98 -19.22 -1.87
N LYS A 592 -24.59 -20.39 -2.04
CA LYS A 592 -25.19 -20.89 -3.28
C LYS A 592 -26.72 -20.89 -3.22
N ARG A 593 -27.32 -20.16 -2.28
CA ARG A 593 -28.78 -20.09 -2.14
C ARG A 593 -29.42 -19.39 -3.34
N THR A 594 -30.64 -19.81 -3.64
CA THR A 594 -31.48 -19.23 -4.71
C THR A 594 -32.72 -18.53 -4.18
N ASP A 595 -32.86 -18.42 -2.86
CA ASP A 595 -33.92 -17.66 -2.19
C ASP A 595 -33.45 -16.22 -1.90
N ASP A 596 -34.24 -15.48 -1.11
CA ASP A 596 -33.97 -14.07 -0.78
C ASP A 596 -32.70 -13.84 0.06
N TYR A 597 -31.95 -14.90 0.38
CA TYR A 597 -30.69 -14.85 1.13
C TYR A 597 -29.46 -15.24 0.31
N GLY A 598 -29.57 -15.42 -1.01
CA GLY A 598 -28.43 -15.67 -1.91
C GLY A 598 -28.55 -14.99 -3.28
N GLY A 599 -27.51 -15.15 -4.10
CA GLY A 599 -27.40 -14.50 -5.40
C GLY A 599 -26.83 -13.08 -5.31
N SER A 600 -27.68 -12.06 -5.42
CA SER A 600 -27.26 -10.66 -5.39
C SER A 600 -26.57 -10.29 -4.08
N LEU A 601 -25.72 -9.26 -4.09
CA LEU A 601 -25.10 -8.72 -2.87
C LEU A 601 -26.15 -8.34 -1.82
N GLU A 602 -27.26 -7.71 -2.24
CA GLU A 602 -28.37 -7.34 -1.35
C GLU A 602 -28.91 -8.56 -0.60
N ASN A 603 -29.19 -9.66 -1.32
CA ASN A 603 -29.69 -10.89 -0.71
C ASN A 603 -28.66 -11.56 0.20
N ARG A 604 -27.39 -11.61 -0.24
CA ARG A 604 -26.27 -12.15 0.57
C ARG A 604 -26.08 -11.37 1.88
N LEU A 605 -26.33 -10.06 1.87
CA LEU A 605 -26.28 -9.20 3.06
C LEU A 605 -27.54 -9.25 3.94
N ARG A 606 -28.66 -9.75 3.43
CA ARG A 606 -29.96 -9.68 4.11
C ARG A 606 -29.93 -10.28 5.52
N TYR A 607 -29.35 -11.48 5.66
CA TYR A 607 -29.29 -12.15 6.96
C TYR A 607 -28.23 -11.56 7.92
N PRO A 608 -26.97 -11.29 7.48
CA PRO A 608 -26.01 -10.54 8.31
C PRO A 608 -26.58 -9.21 8.85
N LEU A 609 -27.28 -8.43 8.01
CA LEU A 609 -27.88 -7.17 8.43
C LEU A 609 -29.09 -7.36 9.35
N GLU A 610 -29.87 -8.44 9.17
CA GLU A 610 -30.95 -8.79 10.10
C GLU A 610 -30.41 -9.02 11.51
N ILE A 611 -29.35 -9.82 11.65
CA ILE A 611 -28.71 -10.09 12.94
C ILE A 611 -28.08 -8.82 13.51
N PHE A 612 -27.33 -8.07 12.69
CA PHE A 612 -26.68 -6.85 13.14
C PHE A 612 -27.69 -5.85 13.72
N ARG A 613 -28.82 -5.63 13.03
CA ARG A 613 -29.89 -4.74 13.53
C ARG A 613 -30.50 -5.26 14.83
N ALA A 614 -30.70 -6.57 14.96
CA ALA A 614 -31.24 -7.18 16.18
C ALA A 614 -30.27 -7.04 17.37
N MET A 615 -28.97 -7.27 17.16
CA MET A 615 -27.92 -7.02 18.15
C MET A 615 -27.85 -5.52 18.51
N ARG A 616 -27.87 -4.62 17.51
CA ARG A 616 -27.80 -3.17 17.71
C ARG A 616 -28.97 -2.66 18.53
N ALA A 617 -30.16 -3.24 18.37
CA ALA A 617 -31.35 -2.94 19.18
C ALA A 617 -31.27 -3.47 20.63
N ALA A 618 -30.47 -4.52 20.87
CA ALA A 618 -30.24 -5.08 22.20
C ALA A 618 -29.03 -4.47 22.93
N TRP A 619 -28.11 -3.82 22.20
CA TRP A 619 -26.92 -3.16 22.75
C TRP A 619 -27.19 -1.69 23.12
N PRO A 620 -26.70 -1.16 24.26
CA PRO A 620 -26.93 0.23 24.65
C PRO A 620 -26.48 1.25 23.60
N ALA A 621 -27.33 2.25 23.30
CA ALA A 621 -27.12 3.19 22.19
C ALA A 621 -25.89 4.09 22.36
N GLU A 622 -25.49 4.33 23.61
CA GLU A 622 -24.30 5.08 24.01
C GLU A 622 -22.99 4.28 23.87
N LYS A 623 -23.08 2.94 23.71
CA LYS A 623 -21.93 2.07 23.54
C LYS A 623 -21.66 1.74 22.06
N PRO A 624 -20.38 1.75 21.63
CA PRO A 624 -20.04 1.41 20.25
C PRO A 624 -20.35 -0.04 19.89
N MET A 625 -20.64 -0.28 18.62
CA MET A 625 -20.72 -1.59 18.00
C MET A 625 -19.97 -1.59 16.66
N SER A 626 -18.99 -2.48 16.49
CA SER A 626 -18.29 -2.67 15.22
C SER A 626 -18.77 -3.89 14.44
N VAL A 627 -18.35 -3.96 13.18
CA VAL A 627 -18.38 -5.17 12.36
C VAL A 627 -16.97 -5.47 11.87
N ARG A 628 -16.58 -6.75 11.88
CA ARG A 628 -15.37 -7.22 11.19
C ARG A 628 -15.73 -7.87 9.87
N ILE A 629 -15.13 -7.43 8.77
CA ILE A 629 -15.38 -7.97 7.43
C ILE A 629 -14.10 -8.52 6.78
N SER A 630 -14.28 -9.42 5.80
CA SER A 630 -13.25 -9.73 4.80
C SER A 630 -13.48 -8.84 3.58
N ALA A 631 -12.60 -7.87 3.33
CA ALA A 631 -12.73 -6.93 2.22
C ALA A 631 -12.28 -7.49 0.86
N HIS A 632 -11.70 -8.70 0.86
CA HIS A 632 -11.26 -9.39 -0.34
C HIS A 632 -11.20 -10.89 -0.05
N ASP A 633 -11.78 -11.73 -0.90
CA ASP A 633 -11.78 -13.20 -0.71
C ASP A 633 -10.57 -13.90 -1.34
N TRP A 634 -9.83 -13.19 -2.20
CA TRP A 634 -8.58 -13.63 -2.84
C TRP A 634 -8.74 -14.78 -3.83
N VAL A 635 -9.93 -14.91 -4.43
CA VAL A 635 -10.26 -15.90 -5.46
C VAL A 635 -10.58 -15.28 -6.83
N GLY A 636 -10.12 -14.05 -7.08
CA GLY A 636 -10.49 -13.29 -8.27
C GLY A 636 -11.94 -12.79 -8.19
N ASP A 637 -12.61 -12.73 -9.34
CA ASP A 637 -13.98 -12.20 -9.47
C ASP A 637 -15.06 -13.14 -8.90
N ASP A 638 -14.68 -14.37 -8.50
CA ASP A 638 -15.59 -15.37 -7.92
C ASP A 638 -15.97 -15.10 -6.45
N GLY A 639 -15.37 -14.08 -5.83
CA GLY A 639 -15.54 -13.74 -4.41
C GLY A 639 -15.80 -12.26 -4.18
N VAL A 640 -15.79 -11.85 -2.91
CA VAL A 640 -15.85 -10.43 -2.53
C VAL A 640 -14.60 -9.70 -3.02
N THR A 641 -14.81 -8.59 -3.72
CA THR A 641 -13.77 -7.65 -4.19
C THR A 641 -13.71 -6.39 -3.29
N PRO A 642 -12.67 -5.54 -3.40
CA PRO A 642 -12.57 -4.32 -2.59
C PRO A 642 -13.73 -3.35 -2.82
N ASP A 643 -14.20 -3.23 -4.07
CA ASP A 643 -15.34 -2.37 -4.40
C ASP A 643 -16.65 -2.93 -3.81
N GLU A 644 -16.84 -4.26 -3.86
CA GLU A 644 -17.96 -4.89 -3.16
C GLU A 644 -17.87 -4.70 -1.64
N ALA A 645 -16.66 -4.69 -1.06
CA ALA A 645 -16.43 -4.43 0.36
C ALA A 645 -16.84 -3.01 0.78
N VAL A 646 -16.71 -2.00 -0.10
CA VAL A 646 -17.24 -0.66 0.14
C VAL A 646 -18.76 -0.71 0.26
N GLU A 647 -19.45 -1.43 -0.62
CA GLU A 647 -20.91 -1.55 -0.56
C GLU A 647 -21.39 -2.38 0.66
N ILE A 648 -20.63 -3.42 1.05
CA ILE A 648 -20.86 -4.15 2.30
C ILE A 648 -20.73 -3.19 3.50
N ALA A 649 -19.65 -2.41 3.57
CA ALA A 649 -19.42 -1.45 4.65
C ALA A 649 -20.49 -0.33 4.66
N ARG A 650 -20.95 0.12 3.50
CA ARG A 650 -22.05 1.09 3.35
C ARG A 650 -23.33 0.54 3.97
N ALA A 651 -23.68 -0.71 3.67
CA ALA A 651 -24.88 -1.34 4.21
C ALA A 651 -24.83 -1.46 5.75
N PHE A 652 -23.66 -1.77 6.33
CA PHE A 652 -23.49 -1.77 7.78
C PHE A 652 -23.49 -0.36 8.40
N LYS A 653 -22.93 0.65 7.69
CA LYS A 653 -23.04 2.07 8.08
C LYS A 653 -24.50 2.50 8.19
N GLU A 654 -25.31 2.19 7.17
CA GLU A 654 -26.74 2.47 7.17
C GLU A 654 -27.51 1.70 8.26
N ALA A 655 -27.04 0.52 8.64
CA ALA A 655 -27.59 -0.25 9.76
C ALA A 655 -27.15 0.25 11.15
N GLY A 656 -26.23 1.23 11.22
CA GLY A 656 -25.82 1.88 12.47
C GLY A 656 -24.50 1.37 13.06
N VAL A 657 -23.58 0.83 12.24
CA VAL A 657 -22.23 0.48 12.71
C VAL A 657 -21.41 1.73 13.05
N ASP A 658 -20.62 1.62 14.12
CA ASP A 658 -19.76 2.71 14.59
C ASP A 658 -18.33 2.62 14.05
N LEU A 659 -17.87 1.39 13.76
CA LEU A 659 -16.53 1.12 13.24
C LEU A 659 -16.50 -0.16 12.40
N VAL A 660 -15.73 -0.15 11.31
CA VAL A 660 -15.46 -1.35 10.49
C VAL A 660 -14.04 -1.85 10.75
N ASP A 661 -13.89 -3.08 11.25
CA ASP A 661 -12.60 -3.80 11.31
C ASP A 661 -12.33 -4.48 9.97
N VAL A 662 -11.33 -3.98 9.25
CA VAL A 662 -11.12 -4.32 7.83
C VAL A 662 -10.02 -5.38 7.71
N SER A 663 -10.43 -6.63 7.48
CA SER A 663 -9.56 -7.78 7.21
C SER A 663 -9.76 -8.30 5.78
N SER A 664 -9.34 -9.53 5.48
CA SER A 664 -9.47 -10.17 4.17
C SER A 664 -9.25 -11.68 4.32
N GLY A 665 -9.70 -12.43 3.32
CA GLY A 665 -9.42 -13.85 3.13
C GLY A 665 -10.06 -14.79 4.15
N GLN A 666 -9.53 -16.01 4.15
CA GLN A 666 -9.94 -17.20 4.91
C GLN A 666 -11.35 -17.71 4.61
N VAL A 667 -11.96 -17.25 3.52
CA VAL A 667 -13.32 -17.63 3.12
C VAL A 667 -13.35 -18.94 2.34
N ALA A 668 -12.40 -19.13 1.43
CA ALA A 668 -12.27 -20.32 0.61
C ALA A 668 -10.81 -20.77 0.53
N LYS A 669 -10.56 -22.09 0.49
CA LYS A 669 -9.20 -22.64 0.39
C LYS A 669 -8.46 -22.35 -0.92
N ALA A 670 -9.19 -21.92 -1.96
CA ALA A 670 -8.60 -21.53 -3.24
C ALA A 670 -7.96 -20.13 -3.20
N GLU A 671 -8.02 -19.42 -2.06
CA GLU A 671 -7.49 -18.07 -1.92
C GLU A 671 -6.00 -17.95 -2.26
N LYS A 672 -5.61 -16.84 -2.88
CA LYS A 672 -4.23 -16.49 -3.23
C LYS A 672 -3.88 -15.09 -2.71
N PRO A 673 -3.78 -14.90 -1.38
CA PRO A 673 -3.48 -13.61 -0.79
C PRO A 673 -2.10 -13.09 -1.19
N VAL A 674 -2.02 -11.81 -1.54
CA VAL A 674 -0.75 -11.13 -1.83
C VAL A 674 -0.26 -10.45 -0.56
N TYR A 675 0.60 -11.14 0.18
CA TYR A 675 1.17 -10.60 1.41
C TYR A 675 2.25 -9.55 1.13
N GLY A 676 2.26 -8.53 1.99
CA GLY A 676 3.25 -7.46 1.99
C GLY A 676 3.20 -6.65 3.27
N ARG A 677 3.98 -5.58 3.32
CA ARG A 677 3.92 -4.56 4.38
C ARG A 677 2.52 -3.96 4.38
N MET A 678 1.82 -4.00 5.52
CA MET A 678 0.52 -3.34 5.69
C MET A 678 -0.54 -3.73 4.63
N PHE A 679 -0.53 -4.99 4.16
CA PHE A 679 -1.21 -5.39 2.93
C PHE A 679 -2.74 -5.22 2.88
N GLN A 680 -3.41 -5.09 4.03
CA GLN A 680 -4.87 -4.82 4.09
C GLN A 680 -5.21 -3.35 4.36
N VAL A 681 -4.22 -2.50 4.68
CA VAL A 681 -4.44 -1.07 4.92
C VAL A 681 -5.10 -0.38 3.73
N PRO A 682 -4.80 -0.70 2.46
CA PRO A 682 -5.50 -0.10 1.32
C PRO A 682 -7.02 -0.33 1.34
N PHE A 683 -7.49 -1.47 1.84
CA PHE A 683 -8.93 -1.73 1.98
C PHE A 683 -9.57 -0.84 3.06
N SER A 684 -8.87 -0.64 4.19
CA SER A 684 -9.30 0.28 5.25
C SER A 684 -9.35 1.71 4.75
N ASP A 685 -8.32 2.13 4.02
CA ASP A 685 -8.20 3.46 3.42
C ASP A 685 -9.37 3.75 2.48
N GLN A 686 -9.66 2.81 1.57
CA GLN A 686 -10.78 2.90 0.64
C GLN A 686 -12.12 3.06 1.37
N ILE A 687 -12.45 2.12 2.27
CA ILE A 687 -13.73 2.13 3.02
C ILE A 687 -13.87 3.43 3.83
N ARG A 688 -12.83 3.82 4.55
CA ARG A 688 -12.84 5.01 5.41
C ARG A 688 -13.12 6.28 4.62
N ASN A 689 -12.35 6.51 3.56
CA ASN A 689 -12.33 7.79 2.87
C ASN A 689 -13.45 7.92 1.82
N GLU A 690 -14.00 6.81 1.31
CA GLU A 690 -15.17 6.84 0.42
C GLU A 690 -16.49 6.91 1.18
N LEU A 691 -16.56 6.35 2.38
CA LEU A 691 -17.81 6.30 3.15
C LEU A 691 -17.88 7.29 4.30
N ASP A 692 -16.76 7.87 4.76
CA ASP A 692 -16.69 8.65 6.00
C ASP A 692 -17.22 7.82 7.19
N VAL A 693 -16.61 6.65 7.40
CA VAL A 693 -16.90 5.73 8.51
C VAL A 693 -15.60 5.42 9.24
N ALA A 694 -15.65 5.29 10.56
CA ALA A 694 -14.46 4.92 11.31
C ALA A 694 -14.01 3.51 10.92
N THR A 695 -12.71 3.33 10.76
CA THR A 695 -12.13 2.03 10.41
C THR A 695 -10.99 1.65 11.34
N MET A 696 -10.82 0.34 11.51
CA MET A 696 -9.65 -0.25 12.13
C MET A 696 -8.91 -1.08 11.10
N ALA A 697 -7.62 -0.78 10.93
CA ALA A 697 -6.75 -1.55 10.03
C ALA A 697 -6.03 -2.67 10.78
N VAL A 698 -5.84 -3.80 10.11
CA VAL A 698 -5.10 -4.98 10.59
C VAL A 698 -4.24 -5.55 9.46
N GLY A 699 -3.34 -6.48 9.75
CA GLY A 699 -2.58 -7.24 8.74
C GLY A 699 -1.16 -6.69 8.53
N ASN A 700 -0.18 -7.43 9.07
CA ASN A 700 1.24 -7.09 9.04
C ASN A 700 1.56 -5.67 9.55
N ILE A 701 0.85 -5.22 10.58
CA ILE A 701 1.17 -4.04 11.39
C ILE A 701 1.92 -4.52 12.64
N TRP A 702 3.12 -3.99 12.88
CA TRP A 702 4.02 -4.46 13.94
C TRP A 702 5.10 -3.44 14.36
N GLU A 703 5.31 -2.36 13.61
CA GLU A 703 6.24 -1.29 13.94
C GLU A 703 5.51 0.00 14.36
N ILE A 704 6.21 0.82 15.16
CA ILE A 704 5.79 2.17 15.53
C ILE A 704 5.47 3.01 14.28
N ASP A 705 6.38 2.97 13.31
CA ASP A 705 6.28 3.73 12.07
C ASP A 705 5.07 3.31 11.22
N HIS A 706 4.67 2.03 11.25
CA HIS A 706 3.42 1.60 10.58
C HIS A 706 2.21 2.31 11.18
N VAL A 707 2.08 2.29 12.51
CA VAL A 707 0.91 2.86 13.17
C VAL A 707 0.86 4.37 12.97
N ASN A 708 1.95 5.09 13.25
CA ASN A 708 1.98 6.53 13.07
C ASN A 708 1.67 6.91 11.62
N SER A 709 2.22 6.17 10.65
CA SER A 709 1.94 6.41 9.23
C SER A 709 0.48 6.20 8.86
N ILE A 710 -0.13 5.10 9.31
CA ILE A 710 -1.53 4.76 9.00
C ILE A 710 -2.48 5.82 9.56
N ILE A 711 -2.29 6.22 10.82
CA ILE A 711 -3.14 7.19 11.50
C ILE A 711 -2.94 8.60 10.93
N ALA A 712 -1.69 9.06 10.78
CA ALA A 712 -1.42 10.39 10.23
C ALA A 712 -1.92 10.55 8.80
N ALA A 713 -1.81 9.50 7.98
CA ALA A 713 -2.32 9.53 6.61
C ALA A 713 -3.85 9.38 6.50
N GLY A 714 -4.57 9.22 7.61
CA GLY A 714 -6.02 9.04 7.58
C GLY A 714 -6.46 7.77 6.85
N ARG A 715 -5.64 6.70 6.89
CA ARG A 715 -5.96 5.40 6.27
C ARG A 715 -6.77 4.49 7.20
N ALA A 716 -6.70 4.75 8.50
CA ALA A 716 -7.53 4.13 9.53
C ALA A 716 -7.62 5.05 10.75
N ASP A 717 -8.62 4.82 11.60
CA ASP A 717 -8.75 5.52 12.88
C ASP A 717 -8.12 4.73 14.02
N LEU A 718 -8.03 3.41 13.89
CA LEU A 718 -7.39 2.48 14.83
C LEU A 718 -6.47 1.50 14.11
N CYS A 719 -5.43 1.03 14.81
CA CYS A 719 -4.54 -0.03 14.31
C CYS A 719 -4.60 -1.25 15.23
N ALA A 720 -5.07 -2.37 14.69
CA ALA A 720 -5.09 -3.65 15.37
C ALA A 720 -3.81 -4.45 15.11
N MET A 721 -3.18 -4.87 16.20
CA MET A 721 -1.99 -5.73 16.16
C MET A 721 -2.29 -7.04 16.88
N GLY A 722 -2.06 -8.15 16.18
CA GLY A 722 -2.22 -9.50 16.70
C GLY A 722 -0.91 -10.04 17.30
N ARG A 723 -0.17 -10.82 16.49
CA ARG A 723 1.09 -11.50 16.87
C ARG A 723 2.10 -10.64 17.67
N PRO A 724 2.34 -9.34 17.36
CA PRO A 724 3.21 -8.50 18.20
C PRO A 724 2.75 -8.44 19.66
N HIS A 725 1.45 -8.27 19.91
CA HIS A 725 0.91 -8.28 21.26
C HIS A 725 0.95 -9.67 21.91
N GLN A 726 0.92 -10.78 21.16
CA GLN A 726 1.07 -12.12 21.75
C GLN A 726 2.46 -12.29 22.37
N MET A 727 3.50 -11.84 21.67
CA MET A 727 4.89 -12.00 22.10
C MET A 727 5.33 -10.90 23.08
N ASP A 728 4.81 -9.69 22.93
CA ASP A 728 5.10 -8.56 23.82
C ASP A 728 3.79 -7.90 24.29
N PRO A 729 3.26 -8.26 25.46
CA PRO A 729 2.08 -7.59 26.01
C PRO A 729 2.31 -6.10 26.27
N ASN A 730 3.56 -5.68 26.48
CA ASN A 730 3.95 -4.30 26.81
C ASN A 730 4.39 -3.49 25.58
N TRP A 731 4.15 -4.00 24.37
CA TRP A 731 4.59 -3.36 23.12
C TRP A 731 4.22 -1.87 23.06
N THR A 732 3.03 -1.49 23.51
CA THR A 732 2.57 -0.09 23.48
C THR A 732 3.36 0.80 24.43
N ILE A 733 3.70 0.30 25.63
CA ILE A 733 4.56 1.01 26.57
C ILE A 733 5.99 1.11 26.03
N HIS A 734 6.53 0.06 25.40
CA HIS A 734 7.84 0.11 24.76
C HIS A 734 7.86 1.14 23.62
N ALA A 735 6.81 1.19 22.81
CA ALA A 735 6.64 2.19 21.75
C ALA A 735 6.58 3.62 22.31
N ALA A 736 5.91 3.82 23.45
CA ALA A 736 5.87 5.11 24.14
C ALA A 736 7.26 5.51 24.64
N ALA A 737 8.01 4.56 25.19
CA ALA A 737 9.38 4.79 25.67
C ALA A 737 10.33 5.15 24.52
N ALA A 738 10.24 4.43 23.40
CA ALA A 738 11.04 4.69 22.20
C ALA A 738 10.82 6.11 21.65
N GLN A 739 9.57 6.58 21.70
CA GLN A 739 9.17 7.94 21.29
C GLN A 739 9.22 8.97 22.41
N GLN A 740 9.81 8.61 23.57
CA GLN A 740 10.03 9.51 24.71
C GLN A 740 8.78 10.17 25.30
N ILE A 741 7.62 9.51 25.24
CA ILE A 741 6.35 10.05 25.77
C ILE A 741 6.38 10.12 27.30
N ASP A 742 6.02 11.26 27.89
CA ASP A 742 5.98 11.40 29.35
C ASP A 742 4.68 10.85 29.95
N ASP A 743 3.54 11.23 29.37
CA ASP A 743 2.20 10.83 29.83
C ASP A 743 1.74 9.50 29.19
N ALA A 744 2.65 8.53 29.13
CA ALA A 744 2.35 7.20 28.59
C ALA A 744 1.38 6.43 29.52
N PRO A 745 0.56 5.50 28.98
CA PRO A 745 -0.44 4.75 29.74
C PRO A 745 0.17 3.63 30.61
N VAL A 746 1.13 4.02 31.46
CA VAL A 746 1.95 3.13 32.28
C VAL A 746 1.32 2.99 33.68
N PRO A 747 1.05 1.76 34.16
CA PRO A 747 0.65 1.54 35.54
C PRO A 747 1.63 2.18 36.52
N VAL A 748 1.12 2.77 37.62
CA VAL A 748 1.98 3.46 38.61
C VAL A 748 3.12 2.58 39.13
N GLN A 749 2.89 1.27 39.21
CA GLN A 749 3.84 0.24 39.63
C GLN A 749 5.00 0.06 38.64
N TYR A 750 4.84 0.43 37.36
CA TYR A 750 5.83 0.24 36.29
C TYR A 750 6.60 1.51 35.94
N LYS A 751 6.34 2.64 36.60
CA LYS A 751 6.98 3.93 36.29
C LYS A 751 8.52 3.89 36.32
N SER A 752 9.13 3.18 37.28
CA SER A 752 10.60 3.04 37.35
C SER A 752 11.16 2.23 36.18
N GLY A 753 10.46 1.16 35.77
CA GLY A 753 10.82 0.36 34.59
C GLY A 753 10.67 1.16 33.30
N TYR A 754 9.60 1.95 33.18
CA TYR A 754 9.37 2.84 32.05
C TYR A 754 10.45 3.92 31.92
N PHE A 755 10.85 4.54 33.03
CA PHE A 755 11.96 5.49 33.07
C PHE A 755 13.27 4.86 32.57
N GLN A 756 13.58 3.63 33.01
CA GLN A 756 14.74 2.90 32.52
C GLN A 756 14.64 2.59 31.02
N ALA A 757 13.46 2.21 30.53
CA ALA A 757 13.23 1.96 29.10
C ALA A 757 13.45 3.22 28.25
N LYS A 758 12.94 4.39 28.68
CA LYS A 758 13.19 5.69 28.02
C LYS A 758 14.69 6.00 27.93
N LEU A 759 15.43 5.83 29.02
CA LEU A 759 16.88 6.04 29.04
C LEU A 759 17.62 5.10 28.09
N ASN A 760 17.25 3.82 28.06
CA ASN A 760 17.86 2.84 27.17
C ASN A 760 17.59 3.19 25.70
N ALA A 761 16.37 3.59 25.36
CA ALA A 761 16.01 4.03 24.01
C ALA A 761 16.81 5.28 23.59
N SER A 762 16.94 6.27 24.47
CA SER A 762 17.75 7.46 24.21
C SER A 762 19.22 7.13 23.97
N ARG A 763 19.82 6.24 24.79
CA ARG A 763 21.19 5.76 24.60
C ARG A 763 21.37 5.01 23.29
N ALA A 764 20.43 4.13 22.94
CA ALA A 764 20.47 3.40 21.67
C ALA A 764 20.42 4.35 20.47
N GLY A 765 19.58 5.39 20.53
CA GLY A 765 19.53 6.45 19.52
C GLY A 765 20.85 7.21 19.40
N GLN A 766 21.47 7.59 20.52
CA GLN A 766 22.78 8.26 20.51
C GLN A 766 23.88 7.38 19.90
N MET A 767 23.89 6.08 20.20
CA MET A 767 24.86 5.14 19.62
C MET A 767 24.64 4.90 18.13
N ALA A 768 23.41 5.00 17.64
CA ALA A 768 23.09 4.86 16.22
C ALA A 768 23.58 6.06 15.39
N VAL A 769 23.62 7.27 15.96
CA VAL A 769 24.13 8.49 15.29
C VAL A 769 25.67 8.52 15.20
N VAL A 770 26.36 7.71 16.00
CA VAL A 770 27.84 7.64 16.04
C VAL A 770 28.41 6.59 15.06
N LYS A 771 27.55 5.79 14.42
CA LYS A 771 27.93 4.84 13.35
C LYS A 771 27.50 5.39 12.01
#